data_AF-A0A3R6WZ59-F1
#
_entry.id   AF-A0A3R6WZ59-F1
#
_cell.length_a   1.000
_cell.length_b   1.000
_cell.length_c   1.000
_cell.angle_alpha   90.00
_cell.angle_beta   90.00
_cell.angle_gamma   90.00
#
_symmetry.space_group_name_H-M   'P 1'
#
loop_
_entity.id
_entity.type
_entity.pdbx_description
1 polymer ?
#
loop_
_entity_poly.entity_id
_entity_poly.type
_entity_poly.pdbx_seq_one_letter_code
_entity_poly.pdbx_strand_id
1 'polypeptide(L)'
;MTSSIAATKKHSFPFSKSAAPIKTHLVESHKVTKPSLLSTASLSNAIARCKEEVATIVAECRANNRVFRDIDFDLSNNEDDCLESLVESWDDAPAPGGALRVRQIFKDPIFCDEGFDAADINQGTTGNCWFLAALASVCGVPRIIENICVARDEKVGVYGFIFFKDGDWEHVIVDDQLFVTTTDFDHAFETMIIRDKKAFKDVLRSDSQALFFGKSSSARETWLPLLEKAYTKLHGDYKSVEGGFTGEGIEDLTGGVTTSIELTDILDYDRFWRDELSRTNVDTLFSASICKKHSGMESRSANGLVHTHAYSVLKAVQVQGVKFLLVRNPWGQHEWNGRWSDGSKEWTPEWMAALDHKFGDDGSFWMQFEDFVDEFTTIERTRLFNDKWFVNHEWTEYHSSWPAAWSHGLFQFDLTHDGPANVVLTKADERYFQGLQGPFHYGLRMAIYRSAEEEGGRREFVGHFVQRAFGRSISLEFASLKAGHYDVDVMVVRTPNGVDPALAVVSSTGATNPDKLLHICRQFNASRAKAVNVDPTFDILDFARETQLTSYESGVVAKQKAVSRQLARQQVHEVEEDVEEEQAPEDEPTAEDEEEVEDAVEEEVVEEAEDKLTGAVVIGVRIYTKDANAVVGVVVQTED
;
A
#
# COMPACT_ATOMS: atom_id res chain seq x y z
N MET A 1 -89.77 -9.10 -17.38
CA MET A 1 -89.35 -8.43 -16.14
C MET A 1 -88.10 -9.14 -15.68
N THR A 2 -87.03 -8.38 -15.50
CA THR A 2 -85.78 -8.76 -14.81
C THR A 2 -84.99 -9.94 -15.39
N SER A 3 -83.68 -9.93 -15.13
CA SER A 3 -82.73 -11.05 -15.31
C SER A 3 -82.19 -11.26 -16.73
N SER A 4 -80.90 -10.96 -16.90
CA SER A 4 -80.17 -11.15 -18.15
C SER A 4 -79.42 -12.49 -18.12
N ILE A 5 -80.06 -13.38 -18.88
CA ILE A 5 -79.77 -14.71 -19.40
C ILE A 5 -78.31 -15.19 -19.39
N ALA A 6 -78.20 -16.45 -18.98
CA ALA A 6 -77.02 -17.26 -18.86
C ALA A 6 -76.78 -18.18 -20.08
N ALA A 7 -75.52 -18.60 -20.14
CA ALA A 7 -74.99 -19.90 -20.55
C ALA A 7 -75.03 -20.31 -22.04
N THR A 8 -73.83 -20.52 -22.58
CA THR A 8 -73.53 -21.66 -23.46
C THR A 8 -72.03 -21.98 -23.44
N LYS A 9 -71.73 -23.28 -23.56
CA LYS A 9 -70.39 -23.89 -23.44
C LYS A 9 -69.83 -24.23 -24.83
N LYS A 10 -68.49 -24.16 -24.93
CA LYS A 10 -67.54 -24.83 -25.86
C LYS A 10 -67.45 -24.31 -27.31
N HIS A 11 -66.27 -23.81 -27.72
CA HIS A 11 -65.25 -24.55 -28.51
C HIS A 11 -64.01 -23.68 -28.89
N SER A 12 -62.82 -24.22 -28.58
CA SER A 12 -61.50 -24.24 -29.28
C SER A 12 -60.89 -23.06 -30.08
N PHE A 13 -59.57 -22.86 -29.83
CA PHE A 13 -58.41 -22.58 -30.74
C PHE A 13 -57.53 -21.37 -30.32
N PRO A 14 -56.24 -21.25 -30.72
CA PRO A 14 -55.08 -22.02 -30.26
C PRO A 14 -53.92 -21.13 -29.74
N PHE A 15 -52.92 -21.76 -29.12
CA PHE A 15 -51.59 -21.19 -28.83
C PHE A 15 -50.82 -20.83 -30.10
N SER A 16 -50.19 -19.64 -30.17
CA SER A 16 -48.95 -19.38 -30.93
C SER A 16 -48.29 -18.03 -30.59
N LYS A 17 -47.16 -18.13 -29.87
CA LYS A 17 -45.84 -17.48 -30.02
C LYS A 17 -45.66 -15.95 -30.14
N SER A 18 -44.67 -15.52 -29.35
CA SER A 18 -43.71 -14.42 -29.54
C SER A 18 -44.12 -13.04 -29.04
N ALA A 19 -43.86 -12.79 -27.75
CA ALA A 19 -43.54 -11.45 -27.28
C ALA A 19 -42.01 -11.31 -27.30
N ALA A 20 -41.52 -10.30 -28.01
CA ALA A 20 -40.11 -10.00 -28.22
C ALA A 20 -39.38 -9.75 -26.88
N PRO A 21 -38.07 -10.07 -26.78
CA PRO A 21 -37.30 -9.76 -25.60
C PRO A 21 -37.22 -8.24 -25.42
N ILE A 22 -37.56 -7.78 -24.21
CA ILE A 22 -37.35 -6.41 -23.77
C ILE A 22 -35.86 -6.15 -23.85
N LYS A 23 -35.45 -5.28 -24.77
CA LYS A 23 -34.06 -4.83 -24.88
C LYS A 23 -33.72 -4.05 -23.62
N THR A 24 -32.94 -4.67 -22.74
CA THR A 24 -32.07 -3.96 -21.81
C THR A 24 -31.24 -2.98 -22.64
N HIS A 25 -31.33 -1.68 -22.35
CA HIS A 25 -30.41 -0.69 -22.88
C HIS A 25 -29.02 -1.00 -22.32
N LEU A 26 -28.30 -1.89 -23.00
CA LEU A 26 -26.86 -2.00 -22.88
C LEU A 26 -26.31 -0.66 -23.36
N VAL A 27 -25.70 0.07 -22.43
CA VAL A 27 -24.81 1.19 -22.71
C VAL A 27 -23.90 0.76 -23.85
N GLU A 28 -23.86 1.56 -24.93
CA GLU A 28 -23.06 1.26 -26.11
C GLU A 28 -21.63 0.92 -25.71
N SER A 29 -21.23 -0.32 -25.97
CA SER A 29 -19.89 -0.85 -25.76
C SER A 29 -18.92 -0.13 -26.69
N HIS A 30 -18.49 1.07 -26.30
CA HIS A 30 -17.11 1.47 -26.57
C HIS A 30 -16.27 0.33 -26.00
N LYS A 31 -15.40 -0.28 -26.81
CA LYS A 31 -14.54 -1.38 -26.39
C LYS A 31 -13.67 -0.90 -25.21
N VAL A 32 -14.19 -1.03 -23.99
CA VAL A 32 -13.44 -0.84 -22.77
C VAL A 32 -12.41 -1.95 -22.78
N THR A 33 -11.16 -1.59 -23.07
CA THR A 33 -10.03 -2.47 -22.80
C THR A 33 -10.08 -2.78 -21.32
N LYS A 34 -10.31 -4.05 -20.97
CA LYS A 34 -10.45 -4.49 -19.58
C LYS A 34 -9.23 -3.99 -18.79
N PRO A 35 -9.42 -3.40 -17.60
CA PRO A 35 -8.32 -2.96 -16.77
C PRO A 35 -7.42 -4.15 -16.43
N SER A 36 -6.13 -3.86 -16.29
CA SER A 36 -5.09 -4.82 -15.96
C SER A 36 -4.13 -4.16 -14.97
N LEU A 37 -3.07 -4.88 -14.58
CA LEU A 37 -1.91 -4.22 -13.98
C LEU A 37 -1.41 -3.11 -14.92
N LEU A 38 -0.92 -2.01 -14.34
CA LEU A 38 -0.24 -0.95 -15.08
C LEU A 38 0.92 -1.55 -15.88
N SER A 39 0.77 -1.54 -17.21
CA SER A 39 1.73 -2.17 -18.11
C SER A 39 2.96 -1.27 -18.29
N THR A 40 4.06 -1.61 -17.62
CA THR A 40 5.34 -0.92 -17.76
C THR A 40 6.46 -1.88 -18.17
N ALA A 41 7.62 -1.32 -18.55
CA ALA A 41 8.84 -2.11 -18.71
C ALA A 41 9.27 -2.77 -17.37
N SER A 42 9.12 -2.04 -16.24
CA SER A 42 9.43 -2.57 -14.91
C SER A 42 8.57 -3.78 -14.55
N LEU A 43 7.28 -3.80 -14.91
CA LEU A 43 6.42 -4.99 -14.72
C LEU A 43 6.98 -6.22 -15.45
N SER A 44 7.30 -6.07 -16.73
CA SER A 44 7.80 -7.18 -17.54
C SER A 44 9.13 -7.73 -17.00
N ASN A 45 10.01 -6.83 -16.53
CA ASN A 45 11.30 -7.19 -15.95
C ASN A 45 11.12 -7.90 -14.58
N ALA A 46 10.26 -7.38 -13.71
CA ALA A 46 9.99 -7.97 -12.40
C ALA A 46 9.40 -9.39 -12.53
N ILE A 47 8.46 -9.60 -13.46
CA ILE A 47 7.90 -10.92 -13.76
C ILE A 47 8.99 -11.90 -14.22
N ALA A 48 9.89 -11.46 -15.11
CA ALA A 48 10.97 -12.30 -15.63
C ALA A 48 11.95 -12.71 -14.52
N ARG A 49 12.40 -11.75 -13.71
CA ARG A 49 13.30 -12.00 -12.57
C ARG A 49 12.69 -12.94 -11.54
N CYS A 50 11.44 -12.70 -11.16
CA CYS A 50 10.71 -13.54 -10.22
C CYS A 50 10.66 -15.01 -10.70
N LYS A 51 10.34 -15.24 -11.98
CA LYS A 51 10.29 -16.59 -12.55
C LYS A 51 11.66 -17.27 -12.57
N GLU A 52 12.71 -16.53 -12.88
CA GLU A 52 14.08 -17.05 -12.91
C GLU A 52 14.57 -17.43 -11.50
N GLU A 53 14.35 -16.56 -10.52
CA GLU A 53 14.72 -16.80 -9.13
C GLU A 53 13.94 -17.98 -8.53
N VAL A 54 12.62 -18.04 -8.74
CA VAL A 54 11.80 -19.19 -8.29
C VAL A 54 12.27 -20.48 -8.96
N ALA A 55 12.59 -20.48 -10.25
CA ALA A 55 13.10 -21.67 -10.93
C ALA A 55 14.45 -22.14 -10.35
N THR A 56 15.33 -21.20 -10.00
CA THR A 56 16.62 -21.47 -9.35
C THR A 56 16.42 -22.09 -7.97
N ILE A 57 15.55 -21.50 -7.14
CA ILE A 57 15.19 -22.02 -5.81
C ILE A 57 14.62 -23.43 -5.92
N VAL A 58 13.70 -23.67 -6.87
CA VAL A 58 13.10 -24.99 -7.10
C VAL A 58 14.16 -26.03 -7.46
N ALA A 59 15.09 -25.68 -8.37
CA ALA A 59 16.16 -26.58 -8.78
C ALA A 59 17.07 -26.93 -7.59
N GLU A 60 17.48 -25.94 -6.80
CA GLU A 60 18.32 -26.15 -5.62
C GLU A 60 17.61 -27.02 -4.56
N CYS A 61 16.35 -26.71 -4.25
CA CYS A 61 15.55 -27.43 -3.26
C CYS A 61 15.39 -28.90 -3.66
N ARG A 62 15.09 -29.17 -4.93
CA ARG A 62 14.97 -30.53 -5.46
C ARG A 62 16.30 -31.27 -5.44
N ALA A 63 17.41 -30.62 -5.80
CA ALA A 63 18.75 -31.22 -5.77
C ALA A 63 19.17 -31.63 -4.34
N ASN A 64 18.77 -30.84 -3.33
CA ASN A 64 19.11 -31.09 -1.94
C ASN A 64 18.03 -31.86 -1.14
N ASN A 65 16.92 -32.25 -1.79
CA ASN A 65 15.76 -32.87 -1.12
C ASN A 65 15.25 -32.07 0.09
N ARG A 66 15.07 -30.76 -0.11
CA ARG A 66 14.55 -29.80 0.89
C ARG A 66 13.37 -29.01 0.34
N VAL A 67 12.61 -28.41 1.24
CA VAL A 67 11.63 -27.35 0.89
C VAL A 67 12.32 -25.99 0.99
N PHE A 68 11.82 -25.00 0.27
CA PHE A 68 12.34 -23.64 0.32
C PHE A 68 12.11 -23.06 1.71
N ARG A 69 13.12 -22.37 2.24
CA ARG A 69 13.02 -21.63 3.48
C ARG A 69 13.47 -20.21 3.20
N ASP A 70 12.59 -19.26 3.48
CA ASP A 70 12.86 -17.85 3.29
C ASP A 70 13.65 -17.34 4.49
N ILE A 71 14.98 -17.26 4.36
CA ILE A 71 15.87 -16.91 5.47
C ILE A 71 15.69 -15.43 5.86
N ASP A 72 15.33 -14.58 4.91
CA ASP A 72 15.12 -13.15 5.15
C ASP A 72 13.76 -12.86 5.82
N PHE A 73 12.85 -13.85 5.90
CA PHE A 73 11.53 -13.72 6.50
C PHE A 73 11.07 -15.05 7.14
N ASP A 74 11.91 -15.58 8.04
CA ASP A 74 11.78 -16.90 8.64
C ASP A 74 10.86 -16.89 9.87
N LEU A 75 9.56 -17.05 9.65
CA LEU A 75 8.53 -16.98 10.69
C LEU A 75 8.74 -17.94 11.88
N SER A 76 9.54 -19.00 11.73
CA SER A 76 9.70 -20.03 12.76
C SER A 76 11.03 -19.98 13.51
N ASN A 77 12.08 -19.38 12.94
CA ASN A 77 13.35 -19.19 13.63
C ASN A 77 13.62 -17.72 13.98
N ASN A 78 12.91 -16.78 13.37
CA ASN A 78 13.06 -15.35 13.58
C ASN A 78 11.66 -14.69 13.60
N GLU A 79 10.84 -15.12 14.56
CA GLU A 79 9.45 -14.69 14.71
C GLU A 79 9.36 -13.18 15.00
N ASP A 80 10.19 -12.69 15.92
CA ASP A 80 10.18 -11.28 16.36
C ASP A 80 10.45 -10.34 15.19
N ASP A 81 11.49 -10.56 14.36
CA ASP A 81 11.78 -9.69 13.21
C ASP A 81 10.67 -9.70 12.14
N CYS A 82 9.93 -10.80 12.04
CA CYS A 82 8.81 -10.90 11.11
C CYS A 82 7.54 -10.23 11.65
N LEU A 83 7.39 -10.16 12.97
CA LEU A 83 6.21 -9.59 13.63
C LEU A 83 6.40 -8.10 13.92
N GLU A 84 7.54 -7.71 14.45
CA GLU A 84 7.79 -6.39 15.05
C GLU A 84 8.50 -5.44 14.09
N SER A 85 8.18 -4.15 14.24
CA SER A 85 8.95 -3.07 13.58
C SER A 85 10.13 -2.67 14.48
N LEU A 86 10.97 -1.72 14.05
CA LEU A 86 12.08 -1.24 14.89
C LEU A 86 11.65 -0.62 16.22
N VAL A 87 10.41 -0.10 16.30
CA VAL A 87 9.94 0.76 17.39
C VAL A 87 8.60 0.31 18.00
N GLU A 88 7.93 -0.67 17.39
CA GLU A 88 6.63 -1.18 17.86
C GLU A 88 6.64 -2.71 17.97
N SER A 89 6.27 -3.21 19.16
CA SER A 89 6.16 -4.63 19.49
C SER A 89 4.71 -5.12 19.54
N TRP A 90 4.53 -6.44 19.73
CA TRP A 90 3.21 -7.07 19.90
C TRP A 90 2.78 -7.25 21.37
N ASP A 91 3.46 -6.61 22.33
CA ASP A 91 3.26 -6.83 23.78
C ASP A 91 1.84 -6.58 24.29
N ASP A 92 1.08 -5.68 23.65
CA ASP A 92 -0.29 -5.31 24.02
C ASP A 92 -1.38 -6.09 23.25
N ALA A 93 -0.99 -7.04 22.40
CA ALA A 93 -1.88 -7.81 21.53
C ALA A 93 -1.67 -9.33 21.71
N PRO A 94 -2.62 -10.18 21.31
CA PRO A 94 -2.36 -11.61 21.23
C PRO A 94 -1.19 -11.85 20.27
N ALA A 95 -0.16 -12.58 20.68
CA ALA A 95 0.89 -13.04 19.78
C ALA A 95 0.48 -14.37 19.10
N PRO A 96 1.06 -14.72 17.93
CA PRO A 96 0.86 -16.02 17.33
C PRO A 96 1.26 -17.18 18.26
N GLY A 97 0.64 -18.34 18.05
CA GLY A 97 1.05 -19.61 18.65
C GLY A 97 2.26 -20.27 17.96
N GLY A 98 3.02 -19.50 17.18
CA GLY A 98 4.13 -19.94 16.34
C GLY A 98 3.74 -20.21 14.88
N ALA A 99 4.71 -20.66 14.08
CA ALA A 99 4.58 -20.85 12.64
C ALA A 99 4.58 -22.32 12.21
N LEU A 100 3.75 -22.65 11.21
CA LEU A 100 3.69 -23.96 10.58
C LEU A 100 3.72 -23.84 9.05
N ARG A 101 4.22 -24.88 8.38
CA ARG A 101 4.14 -24.99 6.91
C ARG A 101 2.70 -25.29 6.47
N VAL A 102 2.34 -24.88 5.26
CA VAL A 102 1.04 -25.21 4.64
C VAL A 102 0.73 -26.71 4.75
N ARG A 103 1.68 -27.60 4.44
CA ARG A 103 1.48 -29.07 4.55
C ARG A 103 1.25 -29.60 5.97
N GLN A 104 1.55 -28.81 7.00
CA GLN A 104 1.32 -29.18 8.40
C GLN A 104 -0.06 -28.74 8.89
N ILE A 105 -0.57 -27.62 8.35
CA ILE A 105 -1.86 -27.01 8.66
C ILE A 105 -2.98 -27.66 7.83
N PHE A 106 -2.76 -27.84 6.54
CA PHE A 106 -3.78 -28.30 5.60
C PHE A 106 -3.55 -29.75 5.19
N LYS A 107 -4.64 -30.53 5.15
CA LYS A 107 -4.57 -31.94 4.71
C LYS A 107 -4.43 -32.08 3.19
N ASP A 108 -5.15 -31.25 2.44
CA ASP A 108 -5.18 -31.25 0.98
C ASP A 108 -5.26 -29.80 0.49
N PRO A 109 -4.16 -29.03 0.67
CA PRO A 109 -4.14 -27.61 0.35
C PRO A 109 -4.29 -27.42 -1.16
N ILE A 110 -5.07 -26.40 -1.50
CA ILE A 110 -5.15 -25.86 -2.84
C ILE A 110 -4.79 -24.39 -2.74
N PHE A 111 -4.07 -23.86 -3.73
CA PHE A 111 -3.75 -22.44 -3.67
C PHE A 111 -5.02 -21.60 -3.83
N CYS A 112 -5.81 -21.91 -4.87
CA CYS A 112 -7.07 -21.25 -5.20
C CYS A 112 -7.91 -22.27 -5.98
N ASP A 113 -9.21 -22.37 -5.69
CA ASP A 113 -10.14 -23.34 -6.29
C ASP A 113 -10.80 -22.81 -7.57
N GLU A 114 -11.86 -22.00 -7.42
CA GLU A 114 -12.73 -21.50 -8.51
C GLU A 114 -12.48 -20.01 -8.85
N GLY A 115 -11.28 -19.51 -8.55
CA GLY A 115 -10.88 -18.11 -8.76
C GLY A 115 -10.72 -17.34 -7.45
N PHE A 116 -10.32 -16.08 -7.56
CA PHE A 116 -10.09 -15.21 -6.41
C PHE A 116 -11.36 -14.43 -6.09
N ASP A 117 -12.11 -14.86 -5.07
CA ASP A 117 -13.33 -14.18 -4.66
C ASP A 117 -13.10 -13.32 -3.42
N ALA A 118 -13.78 -12.16 -3.38
CA ALA A 118 -13.79 -11.32 -2.19
C ALA A 118 -14.38 -12.06 -0.98
N ALA A 119 -15.33 -12.98 -1.20
CA ALA A 119 -15.96 -13.80 -0.18
C ALA A 119 -14.99 -14.76 0.53
N ASP A 120 -13.84 -15.07 -0.09
CA ASP A 120 -12.80 -15.87 0.54
C ASP A 120 -12.03 -15.06 1.60
N ILE A 121 -12.06 -13.73 1.55
CA ILE A 121 -11.22 -12.89 2.39
C ILE A 121 -11.82 -12.69 3.78
N ASN A 122 -11.14 -13.20 4.80
CA ASN A 122 -11.42 -12.87 6.20
C ASN A 122 -10.14 -12.37 6.89
N GLN A 123 -10.26 -11.22 7.54
CA GLN A 123 -9.19 -10.68 8.37
C GLN A 123 -8.89 -11.57 9.59
N GLY A 124 -7.60 -11.67 9.90
CA GLY A 124 -7.12 -12.25 11.15
C GLY A 124 -6.94 -11.18 12.23
N THR A 125 -5.87 -11.31 13.02
CA THR A 125 -5.66 -10.47 14.22
C THR A 125 -4.96 -9.13 13.95
N THR A 126 -4.31 -8.95 12.79
CA THR A 126 -3.57 -7.71 12.47
C THR A 126 -4.49 -6.58 12.00
N GLY A 127 -4.13 -5.33 12.31
CA GLY A 127 -4.85 -4.12 11.91
C GLY A 127 -4.73 -3.73 10.43
N ASN A 128 -4.68 -4.68 9.50
CA ASN A 128 -4.47 -4.44 8.07
C ASN A 128 -5.77 -4.45 7.23
N CYS A 129 -6.90 -4.10 7.83
CA CYS A 129 -8.22 -4.13 7.18
C CYS A 129 -8.25 -3.39 5.83
N TRP A 130 -7.49 -2.29 5.74
CA TRP A 130 -7.33 -1.50 4.52
C TRP A 130 -6.77 -2.31 3.35
N PHE A 131 -5.78 -3.17 3.60
CA PHE A 131 -5.17 -4.02 2.58
C PHE A 131 -6.11 -5.17 2.17
N LEU A 132 -6.79 -5.79 3.13
CA LEU A 132 -7.76 -6.85 2.82
C LEU A 132 -9.00 -6.31 2.09
N ALA A 133 -9.45 -5.09 2.42
CA ALA A 133 -10.47 -4.39 1.65
C ALA A 133 -9.99 -4.03 0.23
N ALA A 134 -8.70 -3.75 0.06
CA ALA A 134 -8.11 -3.52 -1.26
C ALA A 134 -8.12 -4.81 -2.09
N LEU A 135 -7.69 -5.94 -1.52
CA LEU A 135 -7.76 -7.25 -2.15
C LEU A 135 -9.20 -7.61 -2.56
N ALA A 136 -10.16 -7.42 -1.66
CA ALA A 136 -11.58 -7.66 -1.95
C ALA A 136 -12.10 -6.79 -3.11
N SER A 137 -11.68 -5.53 -3.18
CA SER A 137 -12.02 -4.65 -4.31
C SER A 137 -11.40 -5.15 -5.61
N VAL A 138 -10.15 -5.58 -5.57
CA VAL A 138 -9.39 -6.07 -6.72
C VAL A 138 -9.94 -7.40 -7.27
N CYS A 139 -10.49 -8.27 -6.42
CA CYS A 139 -11.21 -9.49 -6.84
C CYS A 139 -12.37 -9.20 -7.80
N GLY A 140 -12.95 -7.99 -7.74
CA GLY A 140 -13.98 -7.54 -8.67
C GLY A 140 -13.50 -7.38 -10.12
N VAL A 141 -12.18 -7.32 -10.34
CA VAL A 141 -11.56 -7.14 -11.66
C VAL A 141 -10.88 -8.44 -12.11
N PRO A 142 -11.31 -9.04 -13.23
CA PRO A 142 -10.76 -10.31 -13.69
C PRO A 142 -9.25 -10.25 -13.91
N ARG A 143 -8.55 -11.31 -13.46
CA ARG A 143 -7.13 -11.56 -13.73
C ARG A 143 -6.12 -10.70 -12.97
N ILE A 144 -6.53 -9.74 -12.11
CA ILE A 144 -5.53 -8.95 -11.38
C ILE A 144 -4.74 -9.84 -10.42
N ILE A 145 -5.41 -10.58 -9.53
CA ILE A 145 -4.73 -11.44 -8.55
C ILE A 145 -3.93 -12.57 -9.25
N GLU A 146 -4.47 -13.13 -10.34
CA GLU A 146 -3.76 -14.10 -11.19
C GLU A 146 -2.44 -13.55 -11.74
N ASN A 147 -2.38 -12.25 -12.05
CA ASN A 147 -1.19 -11.61 -12.60
C ASN A 147 -0.21 -11.15 -11.50
N ILE A 148 -0.66 -11.07 -10.24
CA ILE A 148 0.20 -10.78 -9.08
C ILE A 148 1.01 -12.01 -8.69
N CYS A 149 0.41 -13.21 -8.67
CA CYS A 149 1.13 -14.46 -8.40
C CYS A 149 1.72 -15.06 -9.69
N VAL A 150 3.01 -14.84 -9.94
CA VAL A 150 3.62 -15.06 -11.26
C VAL A 150 4.43 -16.35 -11.38
N ALA A 151 4.85 -16.93 -10.26
CA ALA A 151 5.60 -18.18 -10.20
C ALA A 151 5.37 -18.89 -8.86
N ARG A 152 5.27 -20.23 -8.86
CA ARG A 152 5.12 -21.04 -7.64
C ARG A 152 5.45 -22.51 -7.88
N ASP A 153 5.86 -23.19 -6.80
CA ASP A 153 5.94 -24.65 -6.73
C ASP A 153 5.52 -25.09 -5.31
N GLU A 154 4.30 -25.61 -5.19
CA GLU A 154 3.68 -25.95 -3.90
C GLU A 154 4.35 -27.12 -3.21
N LYS A 155 5.07 -27.99 -3.95
CA LYS A 155 5.81 -29.11 -3.34
C LYS A 155 7.11 -28.64 -2.71
N VAL A 156 7.77 -27.67 -3.35
CA VAL A 156 8.94 -26.99 -2.81
C VAL A 156 8.53 -25.99 -1.73
N GLY A 157 7.31 -25.44 -1.80
CA GLY A 157 6.79 -24.45 -0.86
C GLY A 157 7.32 -23.05 -1.15
N VAL A 158 7.45 -22.66 -2.42
CA VAL A 158 7.93 -21.34 -2.85
C VAL A 158 6.88 -20.64 -3.71
N TYR A 159 6.67 -19.35 -3.47
CA TYR A 159 5.69 -18.51 -4.16
C TYR A 159 6.28 -17.15 -4.47
N GLY A 160 6.12 -16.69 -5.70
CA GLY A 160 6.61 -15.40 -6.20
C GLY A 160 5.45 -14.48 -6.59
N PHE A 161 5.43 -13.30 -5.99
CA PHE A 161 4.42 -12.26 -6.15
C PHE A 161 5.03 -10.98 -6.73
N ILE A 162 4.19 -10.07 -7.20
CA ILE A 162 4.57 -8.79 -7.81
C ILE A 162 3.71 -7.66 -7.21
N PHE A 163 4.35 -6.59 -6.75
CA PHE A 163 3.70 -5.41 -6.16
C PHE A 163 4.26 -4.13 -6.78
N PHE A 164 3.46 -3.07 -6.76
CA PHE A 164 3.83 -1.74 -7.24
C PHE A 164 4.29 -0.87 -6.07
N LYS A 165 5.57 -0.51 -6.05
CA LYS A 165 6.25 0.21 -4.97
C LYS A 165 6.88 1.49 -5.51
N ASP A 166 6.38 2.63 -5.04
CA ASP A 166 6.75 4.00 -5.44
C ASP A 166 7.08 4.18 -6.93
N GLY A 167 6.18 3.75 -7.82
CA GLY A 167 6.31 3.95 -9.27
C GLY A 167 6.85 2.77 -10.05
N ASP A 168 7.43 1.77 -9.38
CA ASP A 168 8.02 0.59 -10.01
C ASP A 168 7.39 -0.72 -9.55
N TRP A 169 7.53 -1.76 -10.37
CA TRP A 169 7.09 -3.11 -10.00
C TRP A 169 8.25 -3.89 -9.39
N GLU A 170 8.03 -4.43 -8.20
CA GLU A 170 8.98 -5.27 -7.46
C GLU A 170 8.43 -6.68 -7.27
N HIS A 171 9.30 -7.68 -7.30
CA HIS A 171 8.92 -9.06 -7.00
C HIS A 171 9.28 -9.45 -5.57
N VAL A 172 8.42 -10.26 -4.95
CA VAL A 172 8.62 -10.79 -3.60
C VAL A 172 8.46 -12.30 -3.64
N ILE A 173 9.46 -13.02 -3.14
CA ILE A 173 9.43 -14.48 -3.02
C ILE A 173 9.32 -14.84 -1.55
N VAL A 174 8.38 -15.72 -1.22
CA VAL A 174 8.14 -16.23 0.14
C VAL A 174 8.06 -17.75 0.16
N ASP A 175 8.36 -18.32 1.33
CA ASP A 175 8.08 -19.72 1.62
C ASP A 175 6.65 -19.95 2.16
N ASP A 176 6.28 -21.23 2.36
CA ASP A 176 4.95 -21.65 2.79
C ASP A 176 4.73 -21.71 4.32
N GLN A 177 5.56 -21.05 5.13
CA GLN A 177 5.29 -20.90 6.57
C GLN A 177 4.21 -19.85 6.83
N LEU A 178 3.29 -20.15 7.73
CA LEU A 178 2.19 -19.28 8.15
C LEU A 178 2.04 -19.35 9.68
N PHE A 179 1.72 -18.22 10.29
CA PHE A 179 1.43 -18.14 11.71
C PHE A 179 0.08 -18.78 12.05
N VAL A 180 0.03 -19.53 13.15
CA VAL A 180 -1.18 -20.15 13.67
C VAL A 180 -1.58 -19.57 15.02
N THR A 181 -2.86 -19.65 15.36
CA THR A 181 -3.40 -19.05 16.59
C THR A 181 -2.99 -19.79 17.84
N THR A 182 -3.02 -21.12 17.83
CA THR A 182 -2.77 -21.93 19.03
C THR A 182 -1.36 -22.49 19.03
N THR A 183 -0.66 -22.38 20.17
CA THR A 183 0.64 -23.00 20.42
C THR A 183 0.59 -24.53 20.39
N ASP A 184 1.74 -25.19 20.47
CA ASP A 184 1.80 -26.64 20.29
C ASP A 184 1.13 -27.37 21.47
N PHE A 185 0.76 -28.62 21.23
CA PHE A 185 0.02 -29.42 22.20
C PHE A 185 0.67 -29.43 23.59
N ASP A 186 1.99 -29.48 23.67
CA ASP A 186 2.66 -29.66 24.97
C ASP A 186 2.69 -28.35 25.79
N HIS A 187 2.37 -27.20 25.17
CA HIS A 187 2.33 -25.88 25.80
C HIS A 187 0.93 -25.23 25.82
N ALA A 188 -0.03 -25.75 25.07
CA ALA A 188 -1.36 -25.17 24.94
C ALA A 188 -2.25 -25.45 26.17
N PHE A 189 -2.91 -24.40 26.67
CA PHE A 189 -3.83 -24.49 27.80
C PHE A 189 -5.05 -25.38 27.47
N GLU A 190 -5.49 -25.40 26.21
CA GLU A 190 -6.64 -26.15 25.71
C GLU A 190 -6.46 -27.67 25.86
N THR A 191 -5.24 -28.15 26.11
CA THR A 191 -4.99 -29.58 26.39
C THR A 191 -5.60 -30.07 27.70
N MET A 192 -6.00 -29.15 28.58
CA MET A 192 -6.85 -29.49 29.74
C MET A 192 -8.21 -30.03 29.31
N ILE A 193 -8.70 -29.61 28.12
CA ILE A 193 -10.00 -29.98 27.54
C ILE A 193 -9.81 -31.08 26.47
N ILE A 194 -8.90 -30.86 25.51
CA ILE A 194 -8.62 -31.80 24.41
C ILE A 194 -7.31 -32.55 24.71
N ARG A 195 -7.41 -33.69 25.39
CA ARG A 195 -6.25 -34.49 25.84
C ARG A 195 -5.63 -35.38 24.77
N ASP A 196 -6.31 -35.58 23.64
CA ASP A 196 -5.78 -36.35 22.52
C ASP A 196 -5.05 -35.42 21.54
N LYS A 197 -3.74 -35.67 21.33
CA LYS A 197 -2.88 -34.81 20.51
C LYS A 197 -3.34 -34.72 19.05
N LYS A 198 -3.93 -35.78 18.52
CA LYS A 198 -4.46 -35.79 17.16
C LYS A 198 -5.73 -34.93 17.08
N ALA A 199 -6.68 -35.13 18.00
CA ALA A 199 -7.89 -34.32 18.08
C ALA A 199 -7.58 -32.83 18.29
N PHE A 200 -6.58 -32.52 19.13
CA PHE A 200 -6.11 -31.14 19.32
C PHE A 200 -5.61 -30.54 18.01
N LYS A 201 -4.76 -31.26 17.28
CA LYS A 201 -4.27 -30.80 15.98
C LYS A 201 -5.42 -30.58 15.00
N ASP A 202 -6.31 -31.57 14.88
CA ASP A 202 -7.42 -31.56 13.93
C ASP A 202 -8.42 -30.42 14.23
N VAL A 203 -8.56 -29.99 15.49
CA VAL A 203 -9.53 -28.95 15.90
C VAL A 203 -8.93 -27.55 15.97
N LEU A 204 -7.71 -27.39 16.47
CA LEU A 204 -7.13 -26.07 16.81
C LEU A 204 -5.98 -25.65 15.89
N ARG A 205 -5.39 -26.58 15.14
CA ARG A 205 -4.18 -26.32 14.33
C ARG A 205 -4.28 -26.83 12.90
N SER A 206 -5.49 -27.05 12.41
CA SER A 206 -5.74 -27.51 11.04
C SER A 206 -6.67 -26.58 10.28
N ASP A 207 -6.52 -26.56 8.96
CA ASP A 207 -7.30 -25.76 8.02
C ASP A 207 -7.17 -24.23 8.23
N SER A 208 -7.83 -23.46 7.37
CA SER A 208 -7.70 -21.99 7.32
C SER A 208 -8.07 -21.29 8.64
N GLN A 209 -8.97 -21.87 9.43
CA GLN A 209 -9.39 -21.28 10.71
C GLN A 209 -8.32 -21.31 11.81
N ALA A 210 -7.28 -22.12 11.64
CA ALA A 210 -6.13 -22.14 12.54
C ALA A 210 -5.13 -20.99 12.30
N LEU A 211 -5.27 -20.25 11.19
CA LEU A 211 -4.37 -19.15 10.84
C LEU A 211 -4.59 -17.94 11.73
N PHE A 212 -3.49 -17.29 12.10
CA PHE A 212 -3.50 -16.11 12.98
C PHE A 212 -3.82 -14.80 12.24
N PHE A 213 -3.31 -14.66 11.02
CA PHE A 213 -3.54 -13.51 10.15
C PHE A 213 -4.65 -13.83 9.11
N GLY A 214 -4.65 -13.16 7.96
CA GLY A 214 -5.63 -13.30 6.91
C GLY A 214 -5.86 -14.76 6.52
N LYS A 215 -7.12 -15.14 6.38
CA LYS A 215 -7.54 -16.54 6.21
C LYS A 215 -8.70 -16.69 5.24
N SER A 216 -8.65 -17.74 4.43
CA SER A 216 -9.74 -18.06 3.51
C SER A 216 -10.99 -18.55 4.24
N SER A 217 -12.17 -18.18 3.74
CA SER A 217 -13.46 -18.82 4.10
C SER A 217 -13.46 -20.31 3.74
N SER A 218 -12.75 -20.67 2.67
CA SER A 218 -12.50 -22.05 2.30
C SER A 218 -11.49 -22.70 3.25
N ALA A 219 -11.80 -23.90 3.72
CA ALA A 219 -10.95 -24.63 4.66
C ALA A 219 -9.58 -25.02 4.06
N ARG A 220 -9.43 -25.05 2.73
CA ARG A 220 -8.25 -25.62 2.04
C ARG A 220 -7.46 -24.62 1.20
N GLU A 221 -7.96 -23.39 1.03
CA GLU A 221 -7.31 -22.38 0.20
C GLU A 221 -6.17 -21.66 0.91
N THR A 222 -5.11 -21.35 0.17
CA THR A 222 -3.89 -20.76 0.73
C THR A 222 -3.42 -19.49 0.03
N TRP A 223 -4.07 -19.04 -1.04
CA TRP A 223 -3.63 -17.87 -1.79
C TRP A 223 -3.61 -16.60 -0.93
N LEU A 224 -4.65 -16.38 -0.13
CA LEU A 224 -4.79 -15.17 0.70
C LEU A 224 -3.69 -15.04 1.75
N PRO A 225 -3.49 -16.03 2.65
CA PRO A 225 -2.44 -15.92 3.67
C PRO A 225 -1.02 -15.82 3.05
N LEU A 226 -0.78 -16.46 1.91
CA LEU A 226 0.52 -16.37 1.23
C LEU A 226 0.74 -15.01 0.56
N LEU A 227 -0.30 -14.42 -0.03
CA LEU A 227 -0.24 -13.08 -0.61
C LEU A 227 -0.06 -12.02 0.48
N GLU A 228 -0.83 -12.10 1.56
CA GLU A 228 -0.67 -11.23 2.73
C GLU A 228 0.75 -11.31 3.30
N LYS A 229 1.29 -12.52 3.49
CA LYS A 229 2.69 -12.70 3.91
C LYS A 229 3.69 -12.04 2.96
N ALA A 230 3.49 -12.16 1.65
CA ALA A 230 4.37 -11.51 0.69
C ALA A 230 4.27 -9.98 0.76
N TYR A 231 3.07 -9.46 1.00
CA TYR A 231 2.86 -8.03 1.20
C TYR A 231 3.49 -7.54 2.51
N THR A 232 3.41 -8.31 3.61
CA THR A 232 4.07 -7.94 4.87
C THR A 232 5.58 -8.03 4.76
N LYS A 233 6.12 -9.05 4.09
CA LYS A 233 7.55 -9.12 3.78
C LYS A 233 8.04 -7.91 2.98
N LEU A 234 7.26 -7.44 2.01
CA LEU A 234 7.60 -6.22 1.25
C LEU A 234 7.77 -5.01 2.17
N HIS A 235 6.96 -4.92 3.21
CA HIS A 235 6.96 -3.86 4.23
C HIS A 235 7.87 -4.15 5.43
N GLY A 236 8.58 -5.27 5.43
CA GLY A 236 9.56 -5.64 6.46
C GLY A 236 9.01 -6.48 7.62
N ASP A 237 7.72 -6.38 7.97
CA ASP A 237 7.07 -7.15 9.05
C ASP A 237 5.54 -6.99 9.05
N TYR A 238 4.86 -7.74 9.94
CA TYR A 238 3.41 -7.65 10.14
C TYR A 238 2.96 -6.38 10.88
N LYS A 239 3.80 -5.77 11.72
CA LYS A 239 3.44 -4.52 12.43
C LYS A 239 3.36 -3.34 11.47
N SER A 240 4.21 -3.32 10.45
CA SER A 240 4.37 -2.22 9.51
C SER A 240 3.24 -2.11 8.49
N VAL A 241 2.32 -3.08 8.46
CA VAL A 241 1.09 -3.04 7.64
C VAL A 241 -0.16 -2.68 8.45
N GLU A 242 -0.02 -2.40 9.76
CA GLU A 242 -1.14 -1.95 10.59
C GLU A 242 -1.50 -0.49 10.29
N GLY A 243 -2.79 -0.25 10.03
CA GLY A 243 -3.29 1.10 9.74
C GLY A 243 -2.92 1.60 8.34
N GLY A 244 -3.94 1.91 7.56
CA GLY A 244 -3.72 2.45 6.21
C GLY A 244 -5.01 2.81 5.50
N PHE A 245 -4.84 3.22 4.25
CA PHE A 245 -5.93 3.66 3.38
C PHE A 245 -6.14 2.64 2.28
N THR A 246 -7.39 2.24 2.04
CA THR A 246 -7.68 1.10 1.14
C THR A 246 -7.18 1.38 -0.27
N GLY A 247 -7.29 2.63 -0.73
CA GLY A 247 -6.76 3.03 -2.01
C GLY A 247 -5.24 2.84 -2.16
N GLU A 248 -4.44 3.05 -1.10
CA GLU A 248 -2.99 2.77 -1.13
C GLU A 248 -2.73 1.29 -1.41
N GLY A 249 -3.54 0.39 -0.83
CA GLY A 249 -3.42 -1.04 -1.06
C GLY A 249 -3.81 -1.42 -2.49
N ILE A 250 -4.83 -0.75 -3.06
CA ILE A 250 -5.22 -0.97 -4.46
C ILE A 250 -4.10 -0.46 -5.39
N GLU A 251 -3.47 0.67 -5.09
CA GLU A 251 -2.31 1.17 -5.85
C GLU A 251 -1.18 0.15 -5.85
N ASP A 252 -0.83 -0.41 -4.70
CA ASP A 252 0.26 -1.39 -4.58
C ASP A 252 -0.04 -2.71 -5.33
N LEU A 253 -1.32 -3.06 -5.47
CA LEU A 253 -1.74 -4.25 -6.20
C LEU A 253 -1.86 -4.02 -7.71
N THR A 254 -2.01 -2.77 -8.17
CA THR A 254 -2.45 -2.49 -9.55
C THR A 254 -1.63 -1.47 -10.33
N GLY A 255 -0.88 -0.59 -9.66
CA GLY A 255 -0.34 0.63 -10.25
C GLY A 255 -1.41 1.68 -10.58
N GLY A 256 -2.59 1.58 -9.97
CA GLY A 256 -3.67 2.56 -10.08
C GLY A 256 -3.34 3.91 -9.42
N VAL A 257 -4.31 4.82 -9.44
CA VAL A 257 -4.21 6.11 -8.75
C VAL A 257 -5.48 6.37 -7.95
N THR A 258 -5.31 6.60 -6.65
CA THR A 258 -6.40 6.88 -5.72
C THR A 258 -6.65 8.38 -5.60
N THR A 259 -7.92 8.74 -5.47
CA THR A 259 -8.36 10.03 -4.95
C THR A 259 -9.34 9.77 -3.81
N SER A 260 -9.09 10.35 -2.63
CA SER A 260 -10.03 10.34 -1.52
C SER A 260 -11.01 11.50 -1.64
N ILE A 261 -12.30 11.23 -1.45
CA ILE A 261 -13.40 12.18 -1.61
C ILE A 261 -14.28 12.09 -0.36
N GLU A 262 -14.46 13.20 0.34
CA GLU A 262 -15.47 13.28 1.40
C GLU A 262 -16.85 13.29 0.76
N LEU A 263 -17.76 12.44 1.26
CA LEU A 263 -19.12 12.34 0.71
C LEU A 263 -19.86 13.68 0.78
N THR A 264 -19.58 14.49 1.81
CA THR A 264 -20.14 15.84 1.97
C THR A 264 -19.67 16.83 0.91
N ASP A 265 -18.56 16.55 0.23
CA ASP A 265 -17.97 17.43 -0.78
C ASP A 265 -18.47 17.09 -2.20
N ILE A 266 -19.30 16.04 -2.34
CA ILE A 266 -19.93 15.69 -3.60
C ILE A 266 -21.07 16.68 -3.91
N LEU A 267 -20.87 17.47 -4.97
CA LEU A 267 -21.82 18.49 -5.40
C LEU A 267 -23.15 17.92 -5.93
N ASP A 268 -23.07 16.83 -6.70
CA ASP A 268 -24.22 16.22 -7.38
C ASP A 268 -24.08 14.69 -7.31
N TYR A 269 -24.84 14.09 -6.38
CA TYR A 269 -24.85 12.65 -6.15
C TYR A 269 -25.38 11.84 -7.34
N ASP A 270 -26.30 12.39 -8.15
CA ASP A 270 -26.83 11.73 -9.34
C ASP A 270 -25.78 11.68 -10.44
N ARG A 271 -25.06 12.78 -10.64
CA ARG A 271 -23.91 12.84 -11.55
C ARG A 271 -22.79 11.93 -11.07
N PHE A 272 -22.43 11.97 -9.79
CA PHE A 272 -21.39 11.09 -9.23
C PHE A 272 -21.74 9.61 -9.44
N TRP A 273 -23.00 9.22 -9.20
CA TRP A 273 -23.43 7.86 -9.50
C TRP A 273 -23.23 7.48 -10.97
N ARG A 274 -23.73 8.32 -11.89
CA ARG A 274 -23.72 8.04 -13.32
C ARG A 274 -22.32 8.06 -13.91
N ASP A 275 -21.49 9.03 -13.52
CA ASP A 275 -20.18 9.25 -14.14
C ASP A 275 -19.06 8.45 -13.44
N GLU A 276 -19.23 8.14 -12.14
CA GLU A 276 -18.19 7.50 -11.29
C GLU A 276 -18.63 6.12 -10.77
N LEU A 277 -19.51 6.03 -9.78
CA LEU A 277 -19.84 4.75 -9.10
C LEU A 277 -20.35 3.67 -10.06
N SER A 278 -21.14 4.02 -11.08
CA SER A 278 -21.62 3.02 -12.04
C SER A 278 -20.51 2.36 -12.88
N ARG A 279 -19.27 2.87 -12.77
CA ARG A 279 -18.06 2.32 -13.39
C ARG A 279 -17.28 1.37 -12.48
N THR A 280 -17.79 1.03 -11.28
CA THR A 280 -17.19 0.02 -10.39
C THR A 280 -16.86 -1.26 -11.16
N ASN A 281 -15.62 -1.76 -11.02
CA ASN A 281 -15.05 -2.93 -11.71
C ASN A 281 -14.92 -2.80 -13.24
N VAL A 282 -15.22 -1.64 -13.83
CA VAL A 282 -15.04 -1.39 -15.27
C VAL A 282 -13.66 -0.80 -15.55
N ASP A 283 -13.32 0.30 -14.89
CA ASP A 283 -12.00 0.95 -14.95
C ASP A 283 -11.68 1.71 -13.66
N THR A 284 -12.54 1.56 -12.65
CA THR A 284 -12.47 2.27 -11.40
C THR A 284 -12.89 1.33 -10.28
N LEU A 285 -12.14 1.32 -9.18
CA LEU A 285 -12.46 0.62 -7.96
C LEU A 285 -12.84 1.63 -6.88
N PHE A 286 -13.73 1.22 -5.98
CA PHE A 286 -14.19 2.06 -4.89
C PHE A 286 -14.08 1.33 -3.56
N SER A 287 -13.61 2.06 -2.56
CA SER A 287 -13.61 1.67 -1.16
C SER A 287 -14.16 2.82 -0.33
N ALA A 288 -14.57 2.52 0.89
CA ALA A 288 -15.20 3.50 1.76
C ALA A 288 -14.78 3.29 3.20
N SER A 289 -14.88 4.35 3.99
CA SER A 289 -14.63 4.30 5.42
C SER A 289 -15.57 5.25 6.17
N ILE A 290 -15.66 5.01 7.47
CA ILE A 290 -16.47 5.81 8.39
C ILE A 290 -15.54 6.40 9.45
N CYS A 291 -15.22 7.67 9.32
CA CYS A 291 -14.30 8.36 10.22
C CYS A 291 -15.01 8.88 11.47
N LYS A 292 -14.40 8.70 12.65
CA LYS A 292 -14.88 9.33 13.89
C LYS A 292 -14.16 10.64 14.16
N LYS A 293 -14.93 11.66 14.55
CA LYS A 293 -14.42 13.01 14.80
C LYS A 293 -13.41 13.12 15.96
N HIS A 294 -13.49 12.25 16.96
CA HIS A 294 -12.74 12.38 18.23
C HIS A 294 -12.02 11.10 18.67
N SER A 295 -11.85 10.12 17.78
CA SER A 295 -11.20 8.85 18.14
C SER A 295 -10.70 8.12 16.89
N GLY A 296 -9.44 7.70 16.88
CA GLY A 296 -8.89 6.80 15.87
C GLY A 296 -9.09 5.31 16.19
N MET A 297 -9.66 4.98 17.36
CA MET A 297 -9.88 3.59 17.74
C MET A 297 -11.04 3.00 16.95
N GLU A 298 -10.96 1.76 16.53
CA GLU A 298 -12.06 1.10 15.84
C GLU A 298 -13.26 0.87 16.79
N SER A 299 -14.49 0.96 16.28
CA SER A 299 -15.69 0.66 17.09
C SER A 299 -16.93 0.36 16.27
N ARG A 300 -17.70 -0.65 16.69
CA ARG A 300 -19.00 -0.99 16.08
C ARG A 300 -20.12 -0.05 16.51
N SER A 301 -20.91 0.39 15.53
CA SER A 301 -22.12 1.19 15.66
C SER A 301 -23.38 0.33 15.87
N ALA A 302 -24.48 0.97 16.28
CA ALA A 302 -25.77 0.31 16.51
C ALA A 302 -26.42 -0.22 15.21
N ASN A 303 -26.07 0.37 14.07
CA ASN A 303 -26.54 -0.05 12.75
C ASN A 303 -25.72 -1.19 12.13
N GLY A 304 -24.77 -1.75 12.89
CA GLY A 304 -23.93 -2.89 12.49
C GLY A 304 -22.60 -2.48 11.85
N LEU A 305 -22.50 -1.25 11.31
CA LEU A 305 -21.27 -0.75 10.71
C LEU A 305 -20.18 -0.51 11.76
N VAL A 306 -18.95 -0.79 11.40
CA VAL A 306 -17.71 -0.51 12.14
C VAL A 306 -17.12 0.82 11.68
N HIS A 307 -16.82 1.70 12.63
CA HIS A 307 -16.15 2.97 12.39
C HIS A 307 -14.64 2.85 12.55
N THR A 308 -13.92 3.76 11.88
CA THR A 308 -12.46 3.75 11.69
C THR A 308 -11.99 2.42 11.09
N HIS A 309 -12.73 1.97 10.08
CA HIS A 309 -12.56 0.69 9.41
C HIS A 309 -12.75 0.82 7.90
N ALA A 310 -12.12 -0.08 7.14
CA ALA A 310 -12.14 -0.11 5.69
C ALA A 310 -13.25 -1.03 5.15
N TYR A 311 -13.94 -0.57 4.10
CA TYR A 311 -14.93 -1.35 3.35
C TYR A 311 -14.63 -1.32 1.86
N SER A 312 -14.90 -2.43 1.18
CA SER A 312 -14.86 -2.52 -0.28
C SER A 312 -16.25 -2.24 -0.86
N VAL A 313 -16.33 -1.48 -1.96
CA VAL A 313 -17.56 -1.39 -2.76
C VAL A 313 -17.44 -2.37 -3.92
N LEU A 314 -17.99 -3.56 -3.76
CA LEU A 314 -17.86 -4.67 -4.70
C LEU A 314 -18.70 -4.49 -5.96
N LYS A 315 -19.89 -3.90 -5.86
CA LYS A 315 -20.79 -3.66 -7.00
C LYS A 315 -21.57 -2.37 -6.82
N ALA A 316 -21.85 -1.69 -7.93
CA ALA A 316 -22.80 -0.59 -8.01
C ALA A 316 -23.78 -0.87 -9.15
N VAL A 317 -25.06 -1.06 -8.82
CA VAL A 317 -26.09 -1.44 -9.79
C VAL A 317 -27.35 -0.61 -9.63
N GLN A 318 -28.02 -0.32 -10.74
CA GLN A 318 -29.34 0.32 -10.72
C GLN A 318 -30.40 -0.66 -11.21
N VAL A 319 -31.33 -1.02 -10.33
CA VAL A 319 -32.37 -2.02 -10.59
C VAL A 319 -33.74 -1.39 -10.31
N GLN A 320 -34.62 -1.43 -11.31
CA GLN A 320 -35.97 -0.83 -11.23
C GLN A 320 -35.98 0.64 -10.77
N GLY A 321 -34.95 1.41 -11.14
CA GLY A 321 -34.81 2.82 -10.79
C GLY A 321 -34.13 3.09 -9.44
N VAL A 322 -33.89 2.07 -8.61
CA VAL A 322 -33.22 2.19 -7.31
C VAL A 322 -31.72 1.86 -7.46
N LYS A 323 -30.87 2.65 -6.80
CA LYS A 323 -29.40 2.53 -6.83
C LYS A 323 -28.90 1.74 -5.63
N PHE A 324 -28.13 0.69 -5.90
CA PHE A 324 -27.65 -0.24 -4.90
C PHE A 324 -26.14 -0.40 -4.93
N LEU A 325 -25.55 -0.43 -3.74
CA LEU A 325 -24.16 -0.81 -3.54
C LEU A 325 -24.10 -2.16 -2.83
N LEU A 326 -23.25 -3.06 -3.32
CA LEU A 326 -22.80 -4.23 -2.57
C LEU A 326 -21.50 -3.83 -1.87
N VAL A 327 -21.54 -3.72 -0.55
CA VAL A 327 -20.42 -3.32 0.28
C VAL A 327 -19.93 -4.53 1.06
N ARG A 328 -18.62 -4.62 1.29
CA ARG A 328 -18.01 -5.73 2.04
C ARG A 328 -17.15 -5.22 3.19
N ASN A 329 -17.37 -5.79 4.37
CA ASN A 329 -16.48 -5.75 5.51
C ASN A 329 -15.40 -6.84 5.35
N PRO A 330 -14.10 -6.51 5.31
CA PRO A 330 -13.00 -7.48 5.15
C PRO A 330 -12.85 -8.47 6.31
N TRP A 331 -13.54 -8.27 7.43
CA TRP A 331 -13.64 -9.25 8.51
C TRP A 331 -14.36 -10.53 8.11
N GLY A 332 -15.16 -10.47 7.04
CA GLY A 332 -16.04 -11.56 6.63
C GLY A 332 -17.20 -11.79 7.60
N GLN A 333 -17.51 -10.79 8.42
CA GLN A 333 -18.62 -10.75 9.36
C GLN A 333 -18.93 -9.28 9.72
N HIS A 334 -20.01 -9.07 10.47
CA HIS A 334 -20.47 -7.76 10.94
C HIS A 334 -20.92 -6.84 9.80
N GLU A 335 -22.20 -6.96 9.49
CA GLU A 335 -22.87 -6.32 8.37
C GLU A 335 -23.84 -5.20 8.81
N TRP A 336 -24.21 -4.36 7.85
CA TRP A 336 -25.31 -3.42 7.96
C TRP A 336 -26.60 -4.12 8.37
N ASN A 337 -27.28 -3.61 9.40
CA ASN A 337 -28.54 -4.19 9.91
C ASN A 337 -29.80 -3.35 9.56
N GLY A 338 -29.65 -2.35 8.71
CA GLY A 338 -30.75 -1.49 8.28
C GLY A 338 -31.50 -2.03 7.06
N ARG A 339 -31.99 -1.12 6.22
CA ARG A 339 -32.75 -1.42 5.01
C ARG A 339 -31.89 -2.25 4.03
N TRP A 340 -32.44 -3.34 3.47
CA TRP A 340 -31.73 -4.33 2.64
C TRP A 340 -30.65 -5.18 3.31
N SER A 341 -30.55 -5.16 4.64
CA SER A 341 -29.81 -6.18 5.40
C SER A 341 -30.42 -7.58 5.22
N ASP A 342 -29.70 -8.63 5.59
CA ASP A 342 -30.16 -10.02 5.55
C ASP A 342 -31.51 -10.28 6.22
N GLY A 343 -31.81 -9.57 7.31
CA GLY A 343 -33.08 -9.68 8.03
C GLY A 343 -34.20 -8.78 7.50
N SER A 344 -33.94 -8.00 6.45
CA SER A 344 -34.83 -6.95 5.98
C SER A 344 -36.08 -7.49 5.31
N LYS A 345 -37.23 -6.88 5.63
CA LYS A 345 -38.53 -7.16 5.00
C LYS A 345 -38.61 -6.67 3.54
N GLU A 346 -37.59 -5.96 3.06
CA GLU A 346 -37.51 -5.42 1.70
C GLU A 346 -37.25 -6.53 0.68
N TRP A 347 -36.65 -7.64 1.10
CA TRP A 347 -36.35 -8.77 0.25
C TRP A 347 -37.61 -9.50 -0.22
N THR A 348 -37.82 -9.49 -1.54
CA THR A 348 -38.78 -10.35 -2.23
C THR A 348 -38.05 -11.31 -3.17
N PRO A 349 -38.68 -12.41 -3.63
CA PRO A 349 -38.07 -13.32 -4.60
C PRO A 349 -37.54 -12.63 -5.86
N GLU A 350 -38.24 -11.59 -6.32
CA GLU A 350 -37.84 -10.80 -7.49
C GLU A 350 -36.57 -10.00 -7.22
N TRP A 351 -36.45 -9.38 -6.04
CA TRP A 351 -35.27 -8.61 -5.66
C TRP A 351 -34.06 -9.48 -5.35
N MET A 352 -34.26 -10.61 -4.67
CA MET A 352 -33.19 -11.59 -4.42
C MET A 352 -32.59 -12.09 -5.73
N ALA A 353 -33.43 -12.40 -6.72
CA ALA A 353 -32.97 -12.81 -8.04
C ALA A 353 -32.28 -11.68 -8.82
N ALA A 354 -32.75 -10.44 -8.67
CA ALA A 354 -32.19 -9.30 -9.40
C ALA A 354 -30.83 -8.83 -8.86
N LEU A 355 -30.60 -8.96 -7.55
CA LEU A 355 -29.37 -8.57 -6.87
C LEU A 355 -28.44 -9.76 -6.57
N ASP A 356 -28.86 -11.00 -6.89
CA ASP A 356 -28.12 -12.22 -6.57
C ASP A 356 -27.73 -12.29 -5.07
N HIS A 357 -28.68 -11.94 -4.20
CA HIS A 357 -28.48 -11.87 -2.77
C HIS A 357 -28.49 -13.27 -2.12
N LYS A 358 -27.57 -13.50 -1.21
CA LYS A 358 -27.47 -14.70 -0.38
C LYS A 358 -27.47 -14.26 1.09
N PHE A 359 -28.17 -15.02 1.93
CA PHE A 359 -28.21 -14.78 3.36
C PHE A 359 -27.02 -15.46 4.04
N GLY A 360 -26.41 -14.77 4.99
CA GLY A 360 -25.31 -15.21 5.84
C GLY A 360 -24.50 -14.01 6.33
N ASP A 361 -23.96 -14.08 7.54
CA ASP A 361 -22.99 -13.09 8.03
C ASP A 361 -21.63 -13.42 7.40
N ASP A 362 -21.47 -13.06 6.14
CA ASP A 362 -20.26 -13.26 5.33
C ASP A 362 -19.47 -11.96 5.13
N GLY A 363 -19.96 -10.86 5.69
CA GLY A 363 -19.40 -9.52 5.63
C GLY A 363 -19.91 -8.69 4.44
N SER A 364 -20.68 -9.27 3.52
CA SER A 364 -21.17 -8.59 2.31
C SER A 364 -22.64 -8.24 2.43
N PHE A 365 -22.99 -6.97 2.24
CA PHE A 365 -24.38 -6.52 2.37
C PHE A 365 -24.77 -5.55 1.26
N TRP A 366 -26.05 -5.61 0.88
CA TRP A 366 -26.64 -4.63 -0.01
C TRP A 366 -27.15 -3.42 0.79
N MET A 367 -26.94 -2.23 0.25
CA MET A 367 -27.56 -1.01 0.76
C MET A 367 -27.93 -0.06 -0.38
N GLN A 368 -28.89 0.83 -0.14
CA GLN A 368 -29.18 1.88 -1.13
C GLN A 368 -28.11 2.95 -1.09
N PHE A 369 -27.88 3.61 -2.23
CA PHE A 369 -26.88 4.68 -2.32
C PHE A 369 -27.20 5.85 -1.38
N GLU A 370 -28.47 6.14 -1.13
CA GLU A 370 -28.89 7.18 -0.19
C GLU A 370 -28.48 6.84 1.26
N ASP A 371 -28.68 5.58 1.67
CA ASP A 371 -28.27 5.11 3.00
C ASP A 371 -26.72 5.15 3.12
N PHE A 372 -26.01 4.87 2.03
CA PHE A 372 -24.54 4.92 2.00
C PHE A 372 -24.03 6.35 2.21
N VAL A 373 -24.64 7.34 1.54
CA VAL A 373 -24.28 8.76 1.69
C VAL A 373 -24.52 9.27 3.12
N ASP A 374 -25.57 8.77 3.79
CA ASP A 374 -25.91 9.19 5.15
C ASP A 374 -24.97 8.58 6.21
N GLU A 375 -24.41 7.40 5.96
CA GLU A 375 -23.66 6.61 6.96
C GLU A 375 -22.13 6.67 6.77
N PHE A 376 -21.64 6.73 5.53
CA PHE A 376 -20.21 6.77 5.25
C PHE A 376 -19.68 8.21 5.26
N THR A 377 -18.40 8.37 5.60
CA THR A 377 -17.77 9.71 5.57
C THR A 377 -16.99 9.93 4.29
N THR A 378 -16.20 8.93 3.91
CA THR A 378 -15.17 9.09 2.88
C THR A 378 -15.27 7.93 1.89
N ILE A 379 -15.17 8.26 0.61
CA ILE A 379 -15.07 7.30 -0.48
C ILE A 379 -13.73 7.48 -1.19
N GLU A 380 -13.00 6.39 -1.36
CA GLU A 380 -11.77 6.38 -2.14
C GLU A 380 -12.06 5.82 -3.52
N ARG A 381 -11.66 6.57 -4.54
CA ARG A 381 -11.84 6.22 -5.94
C ARG A 381 -10.47 5.92 -6.53
N THR A 382 -10.25 4.68 -6.94
CA THR A 382 -9.00 4.25 -7.57
C THR A 382 -9.18 4.04 -9.07
N ARG A 383 -8.53 4.86 -9.89
CA ARG A 383 -8.50 4.70 -11.35
C ARG A 383 -7.51 3.60 -11.73
N LEU A 384 -7.95 2.68 -12.58
CA LEU A 384 -7.12 1.62 -13.14
C LEU A 384 -6.70 1.96 -14.56
N PHE A 385 -5.47 1.59 -14.91
CA PHE A 385 -4.88 1.87 -16.21
C PHE A 385 -4.72 0.57 -17.01
N ASN A 386 -4.69 0.71 -18.34
CA ASN A 386 -4.47 -0.41 -19.26
C ASN A 386 -3.22 -0.14 -20.11
N ASP A 387 -2.92 -1.06 -21.02
CA ASP A 387 -1.78 -1.06 -21.95
C ASP A 387 -1.65 0.17 -22.87
N LYS A 388 -2.63 1.08 -22.88
CA LYS A 388 -2.58 2.33 -23.65
C LYS A 388 -2.11 3.54 -22.86
N TRP A 389 -1.92 3.38 -21.56
CA TRP A 389 -1.43 4.44 -20.68
C TRP A 389 0.06 4.26 -20.45
N PHE A 390 0.76 5.38 -20.50
CA PHE A 390 2.17 5.50 -20.18
C PHE A 390 2.28 6.25 -18.86
N VAL A 391 3.20 5.79 -18.02
CA VAL A 391 3.57 6.47 -16.78
C VAL A 391 5.03 6.87 -16.90
N ASN A 392 5.31 8.13 -16.59
CA ASN A 392 6.67 8.64 -16.37
C ASN A 392 6.70 9.36 -15.04
N HIS A 393 7.84 9.32 -14.37
CA HIS A 393 7.99 9.89 -13.05
C HIS A 393 9.42 10.33 -12.79
N GLU A 394 9.55 11.28 -11.87
CA GLU A 394 10.84 11.75 -11.37
C GLU A 394 10.70 12.01 -9.87
N TRP A 395 11.79 11.80 -9.13
CA TRP A 395 11.82 11.91 -7.67
C TRP A 395 12.92 12.87 -7.21
N THR A 396 12.67 13.56 -6.09
CA THR A 396 13.64 14.47 -5.46
C THR A 396 13.49 14.40 -3.94
N GLU A 397 14.59 14.55 -3.24
CA GLU A 397 14.60 14.82 -1.82
C GLU A 397 14.21 16.28 -1.62
N TYR A 398 13.20 16.51 -0.79
CA TYR A 398 12.65 17.82 -0.51
C TYR A 398 12.82 18.14 0.97
N HIS A 399 13.49 19.24 1.25
CA HIS A 399 13.64 19.78 2.60
C HIS A 399 12.50 20.72 2.92
N SER A 400 11.65 20.33 3.87
CA SER A 400 10.49 21.12 4.25
C SER A 400 10.86 22.25 5.22
N SER A 401 10.48 23.48 4.88
CA SER A 401 10.70 24.66 5.73
C SER A 401 9.51 24.94 6.65
N TRP A 402 9.75 25.69 7.73
CA TRP A 402 8.69 26.29 8.55
C TRP A 402 8.88 27.82 8.61
N PRO A 403 7.88 28.63 8.20
CA PRO A 403 6.62 28.21 7.58
C PRO A 403 6.84 27.60 6.19
N ALA A 404 6.02 26.62 5.82
CA ALA A 404 6.11 25.98 4.51
C ALA A 404 5.86 26.98 3.38
N ALA A 405 6.69 26.93 2.34
CA ALA A 405 6.59 27.77 1.15
C ALA A 405 6.27 26.94 -0.10
N TRP A 406 5.69 27.58 -1.11
CA TRP A 406 5.56 26.99 -2.44
C TRP A 406 6.91 27.04 -3.14
N SER A 407 7.31 25.94 -3.75
CA SER A 407 8.36 25.93 -4.77
C SER A 407 7.88 26.61 -6.05
N HIS A 408 8.81 26.88 -6.97
CA HIS A 408 8.53 27.51 -8.25
C HIS A 408 9.03 26.61 -9.38
N GLY A 409 8.13 25.81 -9.97
CA GLY A 409 8.43 24.87 -11.05
C GLY A 409 9.37 23.76 -10.61
N LEU A 410 9.22 23.23 -9.39
CA LEU A 410 10.11 22.17 -8.88
C LEU A 410 10.09 20.92 -9.77
N PHE A 411 8.91 20.55 -10.28
CA PHE A 411 8.81 19.55 -11.34
C PHE A 411 8.26 20.19 -12.60
N GLN A 412 8.63 19.60 -13.74
CA GLN A 412 8.14 19.99 -15.04
C GLN A 412 7.71 18.75 -15.83
N PHE A 413 6.73 18.90 -16.71
CA PHE A 413 6.40 17.86 -17.67
C PHE A 413 5.94 18.44 -19.01
N ASP A 414 6.23 17.70 -20.07
CA ASP A 414 5.85 18.06 -21.44
C ASP A 414 4.84 17.07 -22.00
N LEU A 415 3.82 17.60 -22.67
CA LEU A 415 2.88 16.83 -23.48
C LEU A 415 3.04 17.21 -24.94
N THR A 416 3.26 16.21 -25.80
CA THR A 416 3.35 16.37 -27.26
C THR A 416 1.99 16.36 -27.95
N HIS A 417 0.95 15.82 -27.30
CA HIS A 417 -0.41 15.76 -27.83
C HIS A 417 -1.47 16.10 -26.78
N ASP A 418 -2.59 16.68 -27.23
CA ASP A 418 -3.79 16.83 -26.41
C ASP A 418 -4.33 15.45 -25.98
N GLY A 419 -4.70 15.30 -24.72
CA GLY A 419 -5.22 14.03 -24.24
C GLY A 419 -5.50 13.98 -22.75
N PRO A 420 -6.11 12.89 -22.26
CA PRO A 420 -6.35 12.71 -20.85
C PRO A 420 -5.03 12.53 -20.11
N ALA A 421 -4.94 13.11 -18.92
CA ALA A 421 -3.77 13.02 -18.07
C ALA A 421 -4.18 12.95 -16.59
N ASN A 422 -3.43 12.20 -15.79
CA ASN A 422 -3.53 12.22 -14.34
C ASN A 422 -2.15 12.55 -13.77
N VAL A 423 -2.08 13.67 -13.04
CA VAL A 423 -0.85 14.18 -12.43
C VAL A 423 -0.88 13.87 -10.94
N VAL A 424 0.12 13.14 -10.46
CA VAL A 424 0.15 12.62 -9.10
C VAL A 424 1.41 13.11 -8.41
N LEU A 425 1.27 13.84 -7.30
CA LEU A 425 2.36 14.12 -6.39
C LEU A 425 2.30 13.11 -5.25
N THR A 426 3.41 12.44 -4.98
CA THR A 426 3.50 11.35 -3.99
C THR A 426 4.73 11.52 -3.12
N LYS A 427 4.67 11.04 -1.88
CA LYS A 427 5.85 10.77 -1.06
C LYS A 427 6.20 9.29 -1.14
N ALA A 428 7.46 8.95 -0.86
CA ALA A 428 7.86 7.55 -0.70
C ALA A 428 7.08 6.91 0.47
N ASP A 429 6.76 5.62 0.36
CA ASP A 429 6.07 4.92 1.43
C ASP A 429 7.01 4.66 2.62
N GLU A 430 6.69 5.28 3.74
CA GLU A 430 7.46 5.21 4.98
C GLU A 430 7.35 3.85 5.67
N ARG A 431 6.34 3.04 5.33
CA ARG A 431 6.15 1.70 5.91
C ARG A 431 7.29 0.74 5.58
N TYR A 432 7.96 0.91 4.42
CA TYR A 432 9.11 0.08 4.05
C TYR A 432 10.30 0.25 4.99
N PHE A 433 10.36 1.35 5.72
CA PHE A 433 11.43 1.67 6.65
C PHE A 433 10.88 2.15 8.00
N GLN A 434 9.80 1.51 8.46
CA GLN A 434 9.12 1.87 9.70
C GLN A 434 10.09 1.87 10.90
N GLY A 435 10.09 2.99 11.62
CA GLY A 435 11.06 3.37 12.64
C GLY A 435 12.02 4.47 12.19
N LEU A 436 12.32 4.58 10.88
CA LEU A 436 13.30 5.54 10.35
C LEU A 436 12.66 6.71 9.56
N GLN A 437 11.34 6.82 9.57
CA GLN A 437 10.60 7.91 8.90
C GLN A 437 10.82 9.30 9.52
N GLY A 438 11.27 9.34 10.77
CA GLY A 438 11.54 10.58 11.50
C GLY A 438 10.31 11.26 12.11
N PRO A 439 10.50 12.48 12.65
CA PRO A 439 9.61 13.07 13.65
C PRO A 439 8.41 13.85 13.06
N PHE A 440 8.17 13.75 11.76
CA PHE A 440 7.14 14.53 11.07
C PHE A 440 6.24 13.67 10.18
N HIS A 441 4.97 14.05 10.14
CA HIS A 441 4.08 13.73 9.01
C HIS A 441 4.13 14.85 7.98
N TYR A 442 4.13 14.48 6.70
CA TYR A 442 4.23 15.40 5.57
C TYR A 442 2.92 15.48 4.79
N GLY A 443 2.29 16.66 4.78
CA GLY A 443 1.14 16.96 3.95
C GLY A 443 1.55 17.53 2.60
N LEU A 444 0.94 17.03 1.53
CA LEU A 444 1.28 17.38 0.15
C LEU A 444 0.32 18.43 -0.42
N ARG A 445 0.89 19.38 -1.17
CA ARG A 445 0.16 20.35 -1.97
C ARG A 445 0.82 20.52 -3.32
N MET A 446 0.00 20.60 -4.36
CA MET A 446 0.44 20.72 -5.74
C MET A 446 -0.39 21.77 -6.46
N ALA A 447 0.26 22.61 -7.25
CA ALA A 447 -0.38 23.52 -8.20
C ALA A 447 0.29 23.38 -9.58
N ILE A 448 -0.52 23.19 -10.61
CA ILE A 448 -0.06 22.96 -11.98
C ILE A 448 -0.32 24.22 -12.80
N TYR A 449 0.69 24.62 -13.55
CA TYR A 449 0.61 25.73 -14.48
C TYR A 449 1.07 25.29 -15.86
N ARG A 450 0.48 25.86 -16.90
CA ARG A 450 0.93 25.71 -18.28
C ARG A 450 1.79 26.91 -18.65
N SER A 451 2.94 26.68 -19.27
CA SER A 451 3.83 27.75 -19.71
C SER A 451 3.35 28.33 -21.02
N ALA A 452 3.14 29.64 -21.06
CA ALA A 452 2.82 30.38 -22.29
C ALA A 452 4.10 30.94 -22.91
N GLU A 453 4.68 30.23 -23.89
CA GLU A 453 5.91 30.65 -24.59
C GLU A 453 5.77 32.03 -25.27
N GLU A 454 4.55 32.45 -25.62
CA GLU A 454 4.29 33.68 -26.38
C GLU A 454 4.07 34.95 -25.53
N GLU A 455 3.89 34.86 -24.19
CA GLU A 455 3.62 36.02 -23.30
C GLU A 455 4.65 36.19 -22.18
N GLY A 456 5.96 36.21 -22.50
CA GLY A 456 7.00 36.72 -21.59
C GLY A 456 7.15 35.95 -20.26
N GLY A 457 6.96 34.63 -20.26
CA GLY A 457 7.11 33.78 -19.07
C GLY A 457 5.87 33.72 -18.18
N ARG A 458 4.70 34.12 -18.69
CA ARG A 458 3.44 34.01 -17.94
C ARG A 458 3.01 32.54 -17.80
N ARG A 459 2.79 32.11 -16.56
CA ARG A 459 2.26 30.79 -16.20
C ARG A 459 0.74 30.84 -16.10
N GLU A 460 0.03 30.01 -16.86
CA GLU A 460 -1.44 29.90 -16.81
C GLU A 460 -1.84 28.82 -15.80
N PHE A 461 -2.65 29.18 -14.80
CA PHE A 461 -3.10 28.22 -13.78
C PHE A 461 -4.04 27.15 -14.37
N VAL A 462 -3.73 25.89 -14.12
CA VAL A 462 -4.49 24.73 -14.64
C VAL A 462 -5.33 24.09 -13.55
N GLY A 463 -4.74 23.86 -12.37
CA GLY A 463 -5.41 23.19 -11.26
C GLY A 463 -4.51 23.08 -10.05
N HIS A 464 -5.10 22.86 -8.88
CA HIS A 464 -4.35 22.59 -7.65
C HIS A 464 -5.07 21.51 -6.84
N PHE A 465 -4.31 20.77 -6.05
CA PHE A 465 -4.83 19.85 -5.05
C PHE A 465 -4.07 20.05 -3.75
N VAL A 466 -4.79 20.03 -2.64
CA VAL A 466 -4.23 20.19 -1.30
C VAL A 466 -4.78 19.07 -0.43
N GLN A 467 -3.90 18.28 0.14
CA GLN A 467 -4.24 17.32 1.18
C GLN A 467 -3.59 17.74 2.51
N ARG A 468 -4.19 17.30 3.61
CA ARG A 468 -3.58 17.44 4.94
C ARG A 468 -2.47 16.39 5.12
N ALA A 469 -1.88 16.32 6.31
CA ALA A 469 -0.71 15.48 6.61
C ALA A 469 -0.91 13.96 6.44
N PHE A 470 -2.12 13.49 6.13
CA PHE A 470 -2.45 12.07 6.05
C PHE A 470 -2.65 11.64 4.59
N GLY A 471 -1.94 10.58 4.19
CA GLY A 471 -1.99 9.98 2.85
C GLY A 471 -0.65 10.02 2.12
N ARG A 472 -0.39 9.02 1.27
CA ARG A 472 0.84 8.89 0.49
C ARG A 472 0.88 9.77 -0.77
N SER A 473 -0.27 10.11 -1.35
CA SER A 473 -0.30 10.86 -2.62
C SER A 473 -1.55 11.73 -2.81
N ILE A 474 -1.42 12.76 -3.64
CA ILE A 474 -2.51 13.58 -4.19
C ILE A 474 -2.54 13.49 -5.70
N SER A 475 -3.73 13.58 -6.29
CA SER A 475 -3.92 13.44 -7.73
C SER A 475 -4.84 14.51 -8.33
N LEU A 476 -4.49 14.96 -9.54
CA LEU A 476 -5.33 15.80 -10.40
C LEU A 476 -5.61 15.08 -11.72
N GLU A 477 -6.85 14.70 -11.90
CA GLU A 477 -7.32 14.02 -13.11
C GLU A 477 -7.92 15.03 -14.10
N PHE A 478 -7.41 15.00 -15.34
CA PHE A 478 -7.86 15.85 -16.43
C PHE A 478 -8.42 15.00 -17.57
N ALA A 479 -9.67 15.27 -17.96
CA ALA A 479 -10.28 14.62 -19.11
C ALA A 479 -9.54 14.93 -20.42
N SER A 480 -8.95 16.13 -20.52
CA SER A 480 -8.05 16.52 -21.60
C SER A 480 -7.17 17.70 -21.17
N LEU A 481 -5.85 17.49 -21.13
CA LEU A 481 -4.87 18.56 -21.16
C LEU A 481 -4.48 18.88 -22.61
N LYS A 482 -3.91 20.07 -22.81
CA LYS A 482 -3.39 20.51 -24.10
C LYS A 482 -1.92 20.11 -24.23
N ALA A 483 -1.45 19.89 -25.44
CA ALA A 483 -0.02 19.78 -25.69
C ALA A 483 0.70 21.05 -25.21
N GLY A 484 1.88 20.91 -24.61
CA GLY A 484 2.68 22.01 -24.12
C GLY A 484 3.51 21.64 -22.88
N HIS A 485 4.21 22.65 -22.39
CA HIS A 485 5.06 22.58 -21.21
C HIS A 485 4.28 22.99 -19.96
N TYR A 486 4.50 22.24 -18.88
CA TYR A 486 3.81 22.44 -17.60
C TYR A 486 4.79 22.49 -16.44
N ASP A 487 4.60 23.49 -15.58
CA ASP A 487 5.27 23.61 -14.29
C ASP A 487 4.38 23.06 -13.17
N VAL A 488 5.01 22.39 -12.21
CA VAL A 488 4.36 21.88 -11.00
C VAL A 488 5.02 22.51 -9.79
N ASP A 489 4.29 23.44 -9.18
CA ASP A 489 4.66 24.04 -7.89
C ASP A 489 4.21 23.09 -6.76
N VAL A 490 5.09 22.87 -5.79
CA VAL A 490 4.89 21.94 -4.68
C VAL A 490 5.06 22.68 -3.36
N MET A 491 4.23 22.34 -2.36
CA MET A 491 4.45 22.73 -0.98
C MET A 491 4.27 21.50 -0.10
N VAL A 492 5.28 21.22 0.73
CA VAL A 492 5.24 20.15 1.73
C VAL A 492 5.09 20.77 3.11
N VAL A 493 4.04 20.36 3.83
CA VAL A 493 3.76 20.84 5.18
C VAL A 493 4.12 19.77 6.20
N ARG A 494 5.12 20.02 7.04
CA ARG A 494 5.47 19.12 8.14
C ARG A 494 4.63 19.37 9.39
N THR A 495 4.19 18.30 10.05
CA THR A 495 3.50 18.31 11.35
C THR A 495 4.19 17.33 12.30
N PRO A 496 4.62 17.73 13.51
CA PRO A 496 5.24 16.82 14.46
C PRO A 496 4.34 15.61 14.77
N ASN A 497 4.90 14.41 14.77
CA ASN A 497 4.19 13.15 15.05
C ASN A 497 4.53 12.54 16.42
N GLY A 498 5.61 13.02 17.08
CA GLY A 498 6.06 12.52 18.38
C GLY A 498 6.95 11.28 18.32
N VAL A 499 7.39 10.86 17.13
CA VAL A 499 8.38 9.79 16.91
C VAL A 499 9.78 10.39 16.95
N ASP A 500 10.77 9.58 17.35
CA ASP A 500 12.16 9.99 17.40
C ASP A 500 12.78 10.18 15.99
N PRO A 501 13.82 11.02 15.87
CA PRO A 501 14.64 11.11 14.66
C PRO A 501 15.29 9.77 14.27
N ALA A 502 15.53 9.57 12.97
CA ALA A 502 16.04 8.30 12.46
C ALA A 502 17.38 7.88 13.11
N LEU A 503 18.32 8.81 13.32
CA LEU A 503 19.62 8.50 13.95
C LEU A 503 19.49 8.17 15.45
N ALA A 504 18.52 8.75 16.15
CA ALA A 504 18.22 8.39 17.53
C ALA A 504 17.65 6.96 17.62
N VAL A 505 16.80 6.56 16.66
CA VAL A 505 16.31 5.18 16.55
C VAL A 505 17.44 4.21 16.23
N VAL A 506 18.30 4.52 15.26
CA VAL A 506 19.50 3.72 14.94
C VAL A 506 20.36 3.50 16.18
N SER A 507 20.59 4.55 16.96
CA SER A 507 21.43 4.50 18.17
C SER A 507 20.81 3.64 19.28
N SER A 508 19.49 3.68 19.45
CA SER A 508 18.79 2.91 20.49
C SER A 508 18.54 1.44 20.10
N THR A 509 18.18 1.17 18.85
CA THR A 509 17.87 -0.18 18.36
C THR A 509 19.12 -0.96 17.96
N GLY A 510 20.21 -0.29 17.59
CA GLY A 510 21.44 -0.93 17.08
C GLY A 510 21.93 -2.07 17.98
N ALA A 511 22.03 -1.84 19.29
CA ALA A 511 22.56 -2.84 20.21
C ALA A 511 21.64 -4.04 20.46
N THR A 512 20.34 -3.95 20.15
CA THR A 512 19.34 -4.97 20.52
C THR A 512 18.84 -5.79 19.35
N ASN A 513 18.77 -5.23 18.13
CA ASN A 513 18.30 -5.94 16.94
C ASN A 513 19.05 -5.53 15.65
N PRO A 514 20.30 -5.99 15.46
CA PRO A 514 21.16 -5.54 14.36
C PRO A 514 20.73 -6.06 12.98
N ASP A 515 20.17 -7.27 12.88
CA ASP A 515 19.76 -7.85 11.59
C ASP A 515 18.52 -7.14 11.03
N LYS A 516 17.51 -6.87 11.89
CA LYS A 516 16.36 -6.05 11.53
C LYS A 516 16.77 -4.63 11.15
N LEU A 517 17.63 -4.01 11.95
CA LEU A 517 18.12 -2.66 11.66
C LEU A 517 18.83 -2.60 10.31
N LEU A 518 19.70 -3.57 10.00
CA LEU A 518 20.36 -3.67 8.70
C LEU A 518 19.37 -3.76 7.54
N HIS A 519 18.31 -4.56 7.68
CA HIS A 519 17.25 -4.67 6.66
C HIS A 519 16.54 -3.33 6.44
N ILE A 520 16.10 -2.68 7.52
CA ILE A 520 15.34 -1.44 7.47
C ILE A 520 16.19 -0.26 6.97
N CYS A 521 17.45 -0.17 7.37
CA CYS A 521 18.41 0.82 6.83
C CYS A 521 18.61 0.66 5.31
N ARG A 522 18.63 -0.57 4.79
CA ARG A 522 18.70 -0.81 3.34
C ARG A 522 17.44 -0.31 2.62
N GLN A 523 16.26 -0.51 3.20
CA GLN A 523 15.00 0.01 2.63
C GLN A 523 14.97 1.54 2.67
N PHE A 524 15.43 2.15 3.76
CA PHE A 524 15.56 3.60 3.90
C PHE A 524 16.47 4.18 2.80
N ASN A 525 17.67 3.63 2.63
CA ASN A 525 18.59 4.07 1.58
C ASN A 525 18.03 3.83 0.17
N ALA A 526 17.38 2.68 -0.08
CA ALA A 526 16.77 2.39 -1.37
C ALA A 526 15.63 3.37 -1.72
N SER A 527 14.86 3.79 -0.71
CA SER A 527 13.85 4.84 -0.86
C SER A 527 14.47 6.18 -1.24
N ARG A 528 15.52 6.62 -0.51
CA ARG A 528 16.25 7.85 -0.81
C ARG A 528 16.91 7.83 -2.18
N ALA A 529 17.57 6.72 -2.56
CA ALA A 529 18.28 6.58 -3.82
C ALA A 529 17.41 6.79 -5.08
N LYS A 530 16.07 6.83 -4.95
CA LYS A 530 15.17 7.22 -6.04
C LYS A 530 15.31 8.68 -6.42
N ALA A 531 15.64 9.56 -5.48
CA ALA A 531 15.73 10.98 -5.70
C ALA A 531 16.99 11.41 -6.46
N VAL A 532 16.83 12.33 -7.41
CA VAL A 532 17.93 12.77 -8.30
C VAL A 532 18.98 13.65 -7.63
N ASN A 533 18.66 14.23 -6.47
CA ASN A 533 19.48 15.20 -5.75
C ASN A 533 19.98 14.67 -4.39
N VAL A 534 20.02 13.35 -4.20
CA VAL A 534 20.55 12.78 -2.96
C VAL A 534 22.06 12.90 -2.90
N ASP A 535 22.57 13.26 -1.72
CA ASP A 535 24.00 13.23 -1.41
C ASP A 535 24.53 11.79 -1.55
N PRO A 536 25.40 11.51 -2.55
CA PRO A 536 25.90 10.16 -2.79
C PRO A 536 26.85 9.66 -1.69
N THR A 537 27.29 10.54 -0.78
CA THR A 537 28.17 10.19 0.33
C THR A 537 27.41 9.77 1.59
N PHE A 538 26.11 10.05 1.66
CA PHE A 538 25.28 9.66 2.79
C PHE A 538 24.91 8.17 2.70
N ASP A 539 25.20 7.41 3.75
CA ASP A 539 24.68 6.06 3.97
C ASP A 539 24.26 5.91 5.45
N ILE A 540 22.96 5.67 5.71
CA ILE A 540 22.48 5.50 7.09
C ILE A 540 23.12 4.27 7.78
N LEU A 541 23.61 3.30 6.99
CA LEU A 541 24.31 2.13 7.50
C LEU A 541 25.66 2.48 8.12
N ASP A 542 26.28 3.60 7.75
CA ASP A 542 27.54 4.00 8.36
C ASP A 542 27.32 4.31 9.86
N PHE A 543 26.25 5.05 10.19
CA PHE A 543 25.82 5.27 11.57
C PHE A 543 25.40 3.97 12.27
N ALA A 544 24.66 3.09 11.58
CA ALA A 544 24.27 1.81 12.17
C ALA A 544 25.48 0.92 12.51
N ARG A 545 26.52 0.92 11.67
CA ARG A 545 27.76 0.16 11.93
C ARG A 545 28.49 0.65 13.17
N GLU A 546 28.49 1.95 13.43
CA GLU A 546 29.14 2.53 14.62
C GLU A 546 28.55 1.98 15.91
N THR A 547 27.23 1.72 15.95
CA THR A 547 26.56 1.10 17.12
C THR A 547 27.01 -0.34 17.40
N GLN A 548 27.64 -1.00 16.42
CA GLN A 548 28.07 -2.40 16.50
C GLN A 548 29.57 -2.56 16.78
N LEU A 549 30.33 -1.46 16.86
CA LEU A 549 31.78 -1.53 17.05
C LEU A 549 32.12 -2.01 18.45
N THR A 550 33.09 -2.92 18.55
CA THR A 550 33.74 -3.22 19.82
C THR A 550 34.61 -2.04 20.25
N SER A 551 34.95 -1.95 21.54
CA SER A 551 35.84 -0.89 22.05
C SER A 551 37.19 -0.81 21.32
N TYR A 552 37.70 -1.94 20.83
CA TYR A 552 38.90 -1.97 20.01
C TYR A 552 38.66 -1.36 18.62
N GLU A 553 37.58 -1.75 17.96
CA GLU A 553 37.23 -1.25 16.62
C GLU A 553 36.87 0.23 16.65
N SER A 554 36.12 0.69 17.66
CA SER A 554 35.87 2.12 17.90
C SER A 554 37.19 2.90 18.00
N GLY A 555 38.15 2.41 18.77
CA GLY A 555 39.47 3.05 18.90
C GLY A 555 40.32 3.02 17.62
N VAL A 556 40.04 2.11 16.67
CA VAL A 556 40.68 2.09 15.35
C VAL A 556 40.01 3.08 14.40
N VAL A 557 38.68 3.12 14.40
CA VAL A 557 37.87 4.04 13.59
C VAL A 557 38.14 5.49 14.00
N ALA A 558 38.18 5.78 15.31
CA ALA A 558 38.53 7.10 15.84
C ALA A 558 39.88 7.59 15.29
N LYS A 559 40.92 6.74 15.38
CA LYS A 559 42.25 7.04 14.83
C LYS A 559 42.24 7.24 13.31
N GLN A 560 41.45 6.47 12.57
CA GLN A 560 41.32 6.64 11.11
C GLN A 560 40.61 7.95 10.74
N LYS A 561 39.55 8.31 11.47
CA LYS A 561 38.85 9.59 11.33
C LYS A 561 39.81 10.75 11.66
N ALA A 562 40.58 10.66 12.75
CA ALA A 562 41.57 11.66 13.14
C ALA A 562 42.63 11.89 12.05
N VAL A 563 43.21 10.82 11.51
CA VAL A 563 44.19 10.90 10.40
C VAL A 563 43.55 11.49 9.14
N SER A 564 42.31 11.10 8.81
CA SER A 564 41.60 11.64 7.65
C SER A 564 41.28 13.13 7.80
N ARG A 565 40.91 13.58 9.00
CA ARG A 565 40.73 15.01 9.33
C ARG A 565 42.04 15.78 9.24
N GLN A 566 43.16 15.19 9.70
CA GLN A 566 44.48 15.80 9.59
C GLN A 566 44.90 15.98 8.12
N LEU A 567 44.63 14.98 7.28
CA LEU A 567 44.84 15.03 5.83
C LEU A 567 43.92 16.05 5.13
N ALA A 568 42.65 16.13 5.51
CA ALA A 568 41.70 17.10 4.97
C ALA A 568 42.09 18.54 5.35
N ARG A 569 42.50 18.77 6.61
CA ARG A 569 43.06 20.05 7.07
C ARG A 569 44.33 20.39 6.30
N GLN A 570 45.22 19.44 6.04
CA GLN A 570 46.42 19.68 5.22
C GLN A 570 46.07 20.01 3.76
N GLN A 571 45.04 19.40 3.18
CA GLN A 571 44.58 19.72 1.82
C GLN A 571 43.89 21.08 1.73
N VAL A 572 43.08 21.45 2.74
CA VAL A 572 42.50 22.80 2.84
C VAL A 572 43.61 23.83 3.07
N HIS A 573 44.60 23.51 3.91
CA HIS A 573 45.75 24.37 4.16
C HIS A 573 46.69 24.51 2.94
N GLU A 574 46.85 23.47 2.10
CA GLU A 574 47.54 23.58 0.80
C GLU A 574 46.73 24.42 -0.21
N VAL A 575 45.40 24.42 -0.15
CA VAL A 575 44.52 25.25 -1.00
C VAL A 575 44.41 26.69 -0.48
N GLU A 576 44.49 26.90 0.83
CA GLU A 576 44.54 28.22 1.48
C GLU A 576 45.94 28.86 1.45
N GLU A 577 47.02 28.07 1.43
CA GLU A 577 48.39 28.55 1.18
C GLU A 577 48.59 29.09 -0.24
N ASP A 578 47.75 28.68 -1.20
CA ASP A 578 47.66 29.31 -2.53
C ASP A 578 46.92 30.68 -2.50
N VAL A 579 46.31 31.07 -1.37
CA VAL A 579 45.54 32.31 -1.23
C VAL A 579 46.13 33.30 -0.21
N GLU A 580 46.69 32.88 0.92
CA GLU A 580 47.26 33.83 1.90
C GLU A 580 48.52 33.28 2.61
N GLU A 581 49.71 33.66 2.10
CA GLU A 581 50.90 33.81 2.93
C GLU A 581 50.64 34.94 3.95
N GLU A 582 50.37 34.63 5.22
CA GLU A 582 51.07 35.22 6.38
C GLU A 582 50.51 34.78 7.75
N GLN A 583 51.43 34.21 8.55
CA GLN A 583 51.52 34.20 10.03
C GLN A 583 50.80 33.09 10.82
N ALA A 584 51.59 32.10 11.27
CA ALA A 584 51.30 31.16 12.35
C ALA A 584 52.08 31.50 13.64
N PRO A 585 51.63 30.98 14.79
CA PRO A 585 52.54 30.26 15.68
C PRO A 585 52.03 28.84 15.98
N GLU A 586 53.00 27.93 16.02
CA GLU A 586 52.87 26.50 16.33
C GLU A 586 52.69 26.28 17.84
N ASP A 587 51.60 25.62 18.23
CA ASP A 587 51.51 24.85 19.48
C ASP A 587 50.99 23.44 19.11
N GLU A 588 51.74 22.39 19.46
CA GLU A 588 51.35 20.99 19.24
C GLU A 588 50.29 20.57 20.29
N PRO A 589 49.13 20.00 19.88
CA PRO A 589 48.10 19.54 20.81
C PRO A 589 48.58 18.33 21.62
N THR A 590 48.14 18.21 22.87
CA THR A 590 48.43 17.04 23.71
C THR A 590 47.39 15.94 23.50
N ALA A 591 47.70 14.68 23.86
CA ALA A 591 46.82 13.53 23.62
C ALA A 591 45.44 13.62 24.33
N GLU A 592 45.34 14.37 25.44
CA GLU A 592 44.05 14.64 26.09
C GLU A 592 43.24 15.70 25.33
N ASP A 593 43.91 16.66 24.69
CA ASP A 593 43.27 17.66 23.82
C ASP A 593 42.80 17.02 22.49
N GLU A 594 43.47 15.96 22.01
CA GLU A 594 43.05 15.21 20.82
C GLU A 594 41.76 14.42 21.08
N GLU A 595 41.60 13.78 22.25
CA GLU A 595 40.36 13.05 22.61
C GLU A 595 39.16 14.00 22.80
N GLU A 596 39.31 15.14 23.49
CA GLU A 596 38.22 16.13 23.63
C GLU A 596 37.80 16.76 22.29
N VAL A 597 38.74 16.97 21.37
CA VAL A 597 38.45 17.47 20.01
C VAL A 597 37.82 16.38 19.14
N GLU A 598 38.16 15.10 19.36
CA GLU A 598 37.53 13.99 18.65
C GLU A 598 36.05 13.85 19.01
N ASP A 599 35.72 13.86 20.31
CA ASP A 599 34.36 13.76 20.82
C ASP A 599 33.49 14.95 20.35
N ALA A 600 34.01 16.18 20.43
CA ALA A 600 33.28 17.37 19.99
C ALA A 600 32.96 17.37 18.50
N VAL A 601 33.85 16.84 17.66
CA VAL A 601 33.62 16.76 16.21
C VAL A 601 32.72 15.58 15.82
N GLU A 602 32.74 14.48 16.57
CA GLU A 602 31.74 13.41 16.36
C GLU A 602 30.34 13.89 16.74
N GLU A 603 30.20 14.65 17.82
CA GLU A 603 28.93 15.33 18.15
C GLU A 603 28.52 16.29 17.03
N GLU A 604 29.41 17.13 16.48
CA GLU A 604 29.09 18.02 15.35
C GLU A 604 28.65 17.27 14.08
N VAL A 605 29.32 16.16 13.71
CA VAL A 605 28.96 15.39 12.51
C VAL A 605 27.60 14.70 12.66
N VAL A 606 27.30 14.18 13.87
CA VAL A 606 26.00 13.57 14.16
C VAL A 606 24.90 14.63 14.17
N GLU A 607 25.14 15.79 14.78
CA GLU A 607 24.20 16.92 14.75
C GLU A 607 23.94 17.42 13.31
N GLU A 608 24.98 17.57 12.49
CA GLU A 608 24.83 17.94 11.07
C GLU A 608 24.04 16.88 10.28
N ALA A 609 24.31 15.58 10.51
CA ALA A 609 23.60 14.50 9.84
C ALA A 609 22.14 14.39 10.30
N GLU A 610 21.87 14.63 11.58
CA GLU A 610 20.53 14.66 12.15
C GLU A 610 19.73 15.85 11.57
N ASP A 611 20.33 17.03 11.47
CA ASP A 611 19.71 18.20 10.84
C ASP A 611 19.41 17.96 9.35
N LYS A 612 20.33 17.30 8.63
CA LYS A 612 20.14 16.90 7.22
C LYS A 612 18.96 15.96 7.01
N LEU A 613 18.70 15.04 7.94
CA LEU A 613 17.56 14.11 7.85
C LEU A 613 16.27 14.73 8.37
N THR A 614 16.38 15.67 9.31
CA THR A 614 15.24 16.25 10.00
C THR A 614 14.46 17.18 9.07
N GLY A 615 13.25 16.77 8.71
CA GLY A 615 12.40 17.55 7.79
C GLY A 615 12.62 17.25 6.30
N ALA A 616 13.51 16.31 5.98
CA ALA A 616 13.67 15.75 4.63
C ALA A 616 12.56 14.73 4.33
N VAL A 617 12.07 14.75 3.10
CA VAL A 617 11.14 13.75 2.57
C VAL A 617 11.40 13.53 1.09
N VAL A 618 11.36 12.27 0.65
CA VAL A 618 11.45 11.91 -0.75
C VAL A 618 10.08 12.05 -1.39
N ILE A 619 9.96 12.94 -2.38
CA ILE A 619 8.72 13.19 -3.12
C ILE A 619 8.93 13.00 -4.61
N GLY A 620 7.88 12.64 -5.33
CA GLY A 620 7.92 12.45 -6.77
C GLY A 620 6.64 12.88 -7.46
N VAL A 621 6.76 13.27 -8.72
CA VAL A 621 5.63 13.53 -9.61
C VAL A 621 5.53 12.42 -10.64
N ARG A 622 4.34 11.82 -10.75
CA ARG A 622 4.00 10.79 -11.74
C ARG A 622 2.96 11.34 -12.70
N ILE A 623 3.19 11.21 -14.00
CA ILE A 623 2.22 11.58 -15.05
C ILE A 623 1.72 10.32 -15.73
N TYR A 624 0.44 10.05 -15.60
CA TYR A 624 -0.26 9.02 -16.38
C TYR A 624 -0.91 9.69 -17.58
N THR A 625 -0.57 9.29 -18.79
CA THR A 625 -1.11 9.88 -20.03
C THR A 625 -1.16 8.86 -21.16
N LYS A 626 -1.91 9.17 -22.23
CA LYS A 626 -1.87 8.39 -23.49
C LYS A 626 -0.76 8.85 -24.42
N ASP A 627 -0.01 9.88 -24.04
CA ASP A 627 1.15 10.35 -24.78
C ASP A 627 2.40 9.54 -24.41
N ALA A 628 2.84 8.69 -25.33
CA ALA A 628 4.03 7.86 -25.14
C ALA A 628 5.34 8.66 -25.04
N ASN A 629 5.34 9.93 -25.47
CA ASN A 629 6.52 10.80 -25.47
C ASN A 629 6.48 11.83 -24.33
N ALA A 630 5.50 11.74 -23.41
CA ALA A 630 5.47 12.64 -22.28
C ALA A 630 6.72 12.47 -21.43
N VAL A 631 7.37 13.55 -21.05
CA VAL A 631 8.57 13.53 -20.19
C VAL A 631 8.27 14.27 -18.90
N VAL A 632 8.92 13.84 -17.82
CA VAL A 632 8.84 14.45 -16.49
C VAL A 632 10.27 14.71 -16.03
N GLY A 633 10.50 15.83 -15.36
CA GLY A 633 11.80 16.17 -14.80
C GLY A 633 11.68 17.00 -13.54
N VAL A 634 12.78 17.05 -12.79
CA VAL A 634 12.96 17.92 -11.60
C VAL A 634 13.87 19.08 -11.99
N VAL A 635 13.50 20.28 -11.59
CA VAL A 635 14.36 21.47 -11.69
C VAL A 635 15.20 21.53 -10.42
N VAL A 636 16.42 20.99 -10.51
CA VAL A 636 17.41 21.09 -9.42
C VAL A 636 17.97 22.52 -9.43
N GLN A 637 17.60 23.31 -8.43
CA GLN A 637 18.25 24.60 -8.22
C GLN A 637 19.65 24.33 -7.68
N THR A 638 20.68 24.57 -8.50
CA THR A 638 22.05 24.67 -8.00
C THR A 638 22.14 25.95 -7.19
N GLU A 639 22.47 25.86 -5.91
CA GLU A 639 22.88 27.02 -5.13
C GLU A 639 24.16 27.57 -5.77
N ASP A 640 24.03 28.72 -6.46
CA ASP A 640 25.15 29.55 -6.93
C ASP A 640 25.64 30.48 -5.81
#